data_AF-A0A8T0VNB1-F1
#
_entry.id   AF-A0A8T0VNB1-F1
#
_cell.length_a   1.000
_cell.length_b   1.000
_cell.length_c   1.000
_cell.angle_alpha   90.00
_cell.angle_beta   90.00
_cell.angle_gamma   90.00
#
_symmetry.space_group_name_H-M   'P 1'
#
loop_
_entity.id
_entity.type
_entity.pdbx_description
1 polymer ?
#
loop_
_entity_poly.entity_id
_entity_poly.type
_entity_poly.pdbx_seq_one_letter_code
_entity_poly.pdbx_strand_id
1 'polypeptide(L)'
;MPPKWSLGYHQCRWSYDSSEKVLKVVRTFREKGIPCDVVWMDIDYMDGFRCFTFDSNRFPDPKSMVNDLHSIGCTAIWMLDPGIKKEEGYFVYDSGSKNDVWIQKADVSPFVGDVWPGDCVFPDYTSQKTRAWWASLVKDFISNGVDGIWNDMNEPAVFKTTTKTMPENNIHRGDADVGGVQNHSYYHNVYGMLMARSTYEGMAMGNAAKRPFVLTRAGFIGSQRYAATWTGDNLSNWEHLHMSLPMVLQLGLSGQPLSGPDIGGFAGNATPKLFGRWMGVGALFPFSRGHTETGSVDHEPWSFGEECEEVCRLALLRRYRLLPHIYTLFYRSHTTGIPVATPVFFADPQDPELRKVETSFLLGPLLVCASTSPNKGAHECAHKLPKGIWLPFDFADSHPDLPVLYLCGGAILPVGLPIRHVGEANLEDDLSLIVALDENGKAEGILFEDAGDGYAFTQGDYLLTYYSAELHSSVVTVKVFKSEGSWRRPKRNLKINILLGGGAMVSADGVDGGEIHLTMPSESQVSSLVATSELEHKKRLEMIQPIPDIDEPSGQEGAELSKIPVDLKSGDWLLKIVPWIGGRIISMTHLPSDSQWLHSRIEINGYEEYSGTEYRSAGCTEEYKVTRRYLEQSGEEESICMEGDIGGGLVLQRQISILKDNPKIVQIDSSIQARSVGAGSGGFSRLVCLRVHPTFTLLHPTEVVVAFTAINGSKQEISPESGEIIFEGDLRPNGEWMLVDKCVGLSLVNRFDPSEVSKCLVHWGTGDVNMELWSEERPVSKDTPIRICHQYEVRQTN
;
A
#
# COMPACT_ATOMS: atom_id res chain seq x y z
N MET A 1 -21.64 -8.00 -9.20
CA MET A 1 -20.75 -9.15 -9.35
C MET A 1 -19.58 -8.77 -10.27
N PRO A 2 -18.32 -8.82 -9.83
CA PRO A 2 -17.17 -8.56 -10.70
C PRO A 2 -16.97 -9.69 -11.73
N PRO A 3 -16.33 -9.45 -12.88
CA PRO A 3 -15.89 -10.53 -13.75
C PRO A 3 -14.80 -11.36 -13.04
N LYS A 4 -14.79 -12.68 -13.25
CA LYS A 4 -13.93 -13.62 -12.50
C LYS A 4 -12.44 -13.35 -12.70
N TRP A 5 -12.03 -12.90 -13.90
CA TRP A 5 -10.64 -12.54 -14.20
C TRP A 5 -10.13 -11.38 -13.34
N SER A 6 -11.01 -10.46 -12.91
CA SER A 6 -10.62 -9.33 -12.05
C SER A 6 -10.44 -9.72 -10.58
N LEU A 7 -10.63 -11.01 -10.26
CA LEU A 7 -10.30 -11.58 -8.97
C LEU A 7 -8.99 -12.36 -9.02
N GLY A 8 -8.34 -12.45 -10.19
CA GLY A 8 -6.97 -12.95 -10.29
C GLY A 8 -5.96 -12.00 -9.65
N TYR A 9 -4.69 -12.19 -9.97
CA TYR A 9 -3.64 -11.24 -9.63
C TYR A 9 -3.41 -10.25 -10.76
N HIS A 10 -3.16 -9.00 -10.38
CA HIS A 10 -2.96 -7.88 -11.27
C HIS A 10 -1.52 -7.36 -11.14
N GLN A 11 -0.79 -7.27 -12.26
CA GLN A 11 0.55 -6.66 -12.31
C GLN A 11 0.47 -5.24 -12.89
N CYS A 12 1.01 -4.27 -12.17
CA CYS A 12 1.08 -2.87 -12.58
C CYS A 12 2.44 -2.25 -12.22
N ARG A 13 2.81 -1.19 -12.91
CA ARG A 13 3.80 -0.19 -12.47
C ARG A 13 3.56 1.11 -13.22
N TRP A 14 4.04 2.22 -12.65
CA TRP A 14 4.28 3.47 -13.36
C TRP A 14 5.72 3.49 -13.88
N SER A 15 6.04 3.19 -15.14
CA SER A 15 5.18 2.64 -16.20
C SER A 15 5.78 1.38 -16.83
N TYR A 16 4.91 0.53 -17.40
CA TYR A 16 5.28 -0.23 -18.58
C TYR A 16 5.13 0.68 -19.80
N ASP A 17 6.25 1.21 -20.26
CA ASP A 17 6.31 2.33 -21.19
C ASP A 17 6.09 1.97 -22.67
N SER A 18 5.98 0.67 -23.02
CA SER A 18 5.85 0.18 -24.39
C SER A 18 5.11 -1.16 -24.48
N SER A 19 4.50 -1.42 -25.64
CA SER A 19 3.82 -2.70 -25.91
C SER A 19 4.73 -3.91 -25.77
N GLU A 20 6.01 -3.79 -26.16
CA GLU A 20 6.99 -4.86 -26.03
C GLU A 20 7.28 -5.18 -24.56
N LYS A 21 7.47 -4.15 -23.71
CA LYS A 21 7.71 -4.34 -22.28
C LYS A 21 6.52 -5.01 -21.60
N VAL A 22 5.29 -4.58 -21.92
CA VAL A 22 4.05 -5.20 -21.43
C VAL A 22 4.01 -6.70 -21.77
N LEU A 23 4.20 -7.05 -23.04
CA LEU A 23 4.18 -8.45 -23.48
C LEU A 23 5.30 -9.28 -22.85
N LYS A 24 6.49 -8.69 -22.68
CA LYS A 24 7.64 -9.36 -22.04
C LYS A 24 7.29 -9.74 -20.60
N VAL A 25 6.75 -8.82 -19.80
CA VAL A 25 6.39 -9.07 -18.41
C VAL A 25 5.38 -10.21 -18.30
N VAL A 26 4.31 -10.18 -19.08
CA VAL A 26 3.26 -11.22 -19.04
C VAL A 26 3.80 -12.57 -19.50
N ARG A 27 4.66 -12.61 -20.53
CA ARG A 27 5.35 -13.84 -20.95
C ARG A 27 6.24 -14.40 -19.83
N THR A 28 6.97 -13.55 -19.13
CA THR A 28 7.81 -13.97 -18.00
C THR A 28 6.99 -14.57 -16.85
N PHE A 29 5.79 -14.05 -16.54
CA PHE A 29 4.87 -14.72 -15.60
C PHE A 29 4.55 -16.16 -16.05
N ARG A 30 4.24 -16.35 -17.34
CA ARG A 30 3.92 -17.68 -17.90
C ARG A 30 5.13 -18.61 -17.89
N GLU A 31 6.30 -18.12 -18.26
CA GLU A 31 7.56 -18.87 -18.26
C GLU A 31 7.94 -19.34 -16.85
N LYS A 32 7.74 -18.49 -15.84
CA LYS A 32 8.05 -18.78 -14.42
C LYS A 32 6.95 -19.56 -13.68
N GLY A 33 5.84 -19.86 -14.35
CA GLY A 33 4.69 -20.55 -13.75
C GLY A 33 4.04 -19.75 -12.61
N ILE A 34 4.13 -18.43 -12.64
CA ILE A 34 3.56 -17.54 -11.62
C ILE A 34 2.18 -17.06 -12.11
N PRO A 35 1.11 -17.23 -11.32
CA PRO A 35 -0.23 -16.83 -11.76
C PRO A 35 -0.41 -15.31 -11.95
N CYS A 36 -1.04 -14.89 -13.04
CA CYS A 36 -1.36 -13.49 -13.33
C CYS A 36 -2.46 -13.39 -14.40
N ASP A 37 -3.51 -12.60 -14.14
CA ASP A 37 -4.66 -12.41 -15.03
C ASP A 37 -4.70 -11.05 -15.72
N VAL A 38 -4.02 -10.04 -15.16
CA VAL A 38 -4.21 -8.65 -15.58
C VAL A 38 -2.90 -7.88 -15.61
N VAL A 39 -2.68 -7.12 -16.70
CA VAL A 39 -1.61 -6.12 -16.81
C VAL A 39 -2.20 -4.73 -17.02
N TRP A 40 -1.55 -3.72 -16.44
CA TRP A 40 -2.04 -2.35 -16.40
C TRP A 40 -1.12 -1.39 -17.14
N MET A 41 -1.74 -0.42 -17.81
CA MET A 41 -1.08 0.66 -18.53
C MET A 41 -1.37 1.98 -17.82
N ASP A 42 -0.34 2.49 -17.15
CA ASP A 42 -0.30 3.80 -16.47
C ASP A 42 -0.11 4.94 -17.47
N ILE A 43 -0.09 6.21 -17.04
CA ILE A 43 -0.17 7.43 -17.87
C ILE A 43 0.73 7.45 -19.11
N ASP A 44 1.90 6.79 -19.06
CA ASP A 44 2.86 6.86 -20.14
C ASP A 44 2.37 6.19 -21.42
N TYR A 45 1.32 5.37 -21.45
CA TYR A 45 0.83 4.85 -22.74
C TYR A 45 0.25 5.94 -23.66
N MET A 46 -0.18 7.07 -23.08
CA MET A 46 -0.87 8.16 -23.78
C MET A 46 0.10 9.00 -24.62
N ASP A 47 -0.39 9.60 -25.71
CA ASP A 47 0.36 10.63 -26.45
C ASP A 47 0.36 11.94 -25.67
N GLY A 48 1.48 12.25 -25.02
CA GLY A 48 1.66 13.50 -24.28
C GLY A 48 0.64 13.69 -23.16
N PHE A 49 0.31 12.60 -22.45
CA PHE A 49 -0.67 12.54 -21.35
C PHE A 49 -2.10 12.90 -21.76
N ARG A 50 -2.44 12.82 -23.06
CA ARG A 50 -3.81 13.05 -23.55
C ARG A 50 -4.64 11.78 -23.36
N CYS A 51 -5.62 11.83 -22.47
CA CYS A 51 -6.58 10.73 -22.29
C CYS A 51 -7.19 10.24 -23.62
N PHE A 52 -7.57 8.97 -23.70
CA PHE A 52 -8.14 8.36 -24.91
C PHE A 52 -7.23 8.37 -26.16
N THR A 53 -5.92 8.56 -25.98
CA THR A 53 -4.92 8.45 -27.06
C THR A 53 -3.90 7.37 -26.74
N PHE A 54 -3.09 7.00 -27.73
CA PHE A 54 -1.96 6.08 -27.58
C PHE A 54 -0.74 6.73 -28.24
N ASP A 55 0.41 6.66 -27.57
CA ASP A 55 1.68 7.04 -28.17
C ASP A 55 2.00 6.13 -29.35
N SER A 56 2.03 6.67 -30.57
CA SER A 56 2.18 5.87 -31.79
C SER A 56 3.53 5.20 -31.95
N ASN A 57 4.55 5.62 -31.19
CA ASN A 57 5.89 5.00 -31.23
C ASN A 57 5.97 3.82 -30.25
N ARG A 58 5.37 3.97 -29.07
CA ARG A 58 5.47 2.99 -27.97
C ARG A 58 4.29 2.01 -27.94
N PHE A 59 3.13 2.42 -28.42
CA PHE A 59 1.89 1.65 -28.53
C PHE A 59 1.25 1.82 -29.93
N PRO A 60 1.94 1.38 -31.02
CA PRO A 60 1.48 1.61 -32.40
C PRO A 60 0.17 0.89 -32.75
N ASP A 61 -0.08 -0.29 -32.16
CA ASP A 61 -1.30 -1.07 -32.35
C ASP A 61 -1.75 -1.72 -31.02
N PRO A 62 -2.44 -0.95 -30.16
CA PRO A 62 -2.92 -1.43 -28.86
C PRO A 62 -3.82 -2.66 -28.98
N LYS A 63 -4.62 -2.73 -30.04
CA LYS A 63 -5.56 -3.84 -30.25
C LYS A 63 -4.85 -5.14 -30.55
N SER A 64 -3.82 -5.11 -31.40
CA SER A 64 -3.00 -6.30 -31.65
C SER A 64 -2.28 -6.76 -30.39
N MET A 65 -1.70 -5.83 -29.62
CA MET A 65 -1.05 -6.15 -28.34
C MET A 65 -2.02 -6.82 -27.37
N VAL A 66 -3.25 -6.31 -27.23
CA VAL A 66 -4.28 -6.93 -26.40
C VAL A 66 -4.63 -8.32 -26.90
N ASN A 67 -4.80 -8.53 -28.21
CA ASN A 67 -5.09 -9.87 -28.74
C ASN A 67 -3.98 -10.86 -28.37
N ASP A 68 -2.72 -10.44 -28.39
CA ASP A 68 -1.59 -11.24 -27.95
C ASP A 68 -1.66 -11.56 -26.45
N LEU A 69 -2.03 -10.58 -25.61
CA LEU A 69 -2.27 -10.79 -24.18
C LEU A 69 -3.41 -11.80 -23.93
N HIS A 70 -4.53 -11.68 -24.64
CA HIS A 70 -5.65 -12.61 -24.55
C HIS A 70 -5.23 -14.04 -24.93
N SER A 71 -4.38 -14.19 -25.95
CA SER A 71 -3.88 -15.50 -26.39
C SER A 71 -3.08 -16.26 -25.33
N ILE A 72 -2.51 -15.54 -24.36
CA ILE A 72 -1.79 -16.10 -23.19
C ILE A 72 -2.58 -15.90 -21.88
N GLY A 73 -3.87 -15.60 -21.97
CA GLY A 73 -4.78 -15.56 -20.83
C GLY A 73 -4.58 -14.36 -19.90
N CYS A 74 -4.22 -13.20 -20.43
CA CYS A 74 -4.08 -11.96 -19.67
C CYS A 74 -4.96 -10.85 -20.26
N THR A 75 -5.57 -10.05 -19.39
CA THR A 75 -6.43 -8.91 -19.73
C THR A 75 -5.69 -7.59 -19.56
N ALA A 76 -6.14 -6.55 -20.27
CA ALA A 76 -5.45 -5.26 -20.31
C ALA A 76 -6.32 -4.12 -19.75
N ILE A 77 -5.81 -3.42 -18.74
CA ILE A 77 -6.45 -2.27 -18.10
C ILE A 77 -5.69 -0.98 -18.39
N TRP A 78 -6.42 0.09 -18.70
CA TRP A 78 -5.85 1.35 -19.14
C TRP A 78 -6.33 2.51 -18.26
N MET A 79 -5.41 3.38 -17.86
CA MET A 79 -5.75 4.55 -17.04
C MET A 79 -6.41 5.67 -17.84
N LEU A 80 -7.36 6.37 -17.22
CA LEU A 80 -8.00 7.59 -17.70
C LEU A 80 -8.26 8.52 -16.51
N ASP A 81 -7.65 9.69 -16.53
CA ASP A 81 -7.76 10.72 -15.50
C ASP A 81 -8.87 11.74 -15.81
N PRO A 82 -9.39 12.46 -14.81
CA PRO A 82 -10.37 13.52 -15.03
C PRO A 82 -9.78 14.80 -15.63
N GLY A 83 -8.46 15.00 -15.54
CA GLY A 83 -7.77 16.18 -16.07
C GLY A 83 -7.58 16.06 -17.58
N ILE A 84 -8.35 16.81 -18.37
CA ILE A 84 -8.25 16.79 -19.83
C ILE A 84 -7.36 17.94 -20.28
N LYS A 85 -6.23 17.60 -20.91
CA LYS A 85 -5.28 18.58 -21.45
C LYS A 85 -5.99 19.67 -22.26
N LYS A 86 -5.75 20.93 -21.90
CA LYS A 86 -6.29 22.10 -22.57
C LYS A 86 -5.45 22.41 -23.81
N GLU A 87 -5.81 21.81 -24.94
CA GLU A 87 -5.06 21.96 -26.19
C GLU A 87 -6.01 21.97 -27.40
N GLU A 88 -6.01 23.05 -28.19
CA GLU A 88 -6.81 23.11 -29.42
C GLU A 88 -6.33 22.07 -30.44
N GLY A 89 -7.27 21.37 -31.08
CA GLY A 89 -6.97 20.29 -32.03
C GLY A 89 -6.91 18.90 -31.37
N TYR A 90 -6.86 18.82 -30.04
CA TYR A 90 -7.03 17.57 -29.31
C TYR A 90 -8.53 17.23 -29.20
N PHE A 91 -8.96 16.15 -29.87
CA PHE A 91 -10.38 15.86 -30.10
C PHE A 91 -11.25 15.77 -28.83
N VAL A 92 -10.69 15.35 -27.69
CA VAL A 92 -11.43 15.30 -26.42
C VAL A 92 -11.67 16.71 -25.88
N TYR A 93 -10.64 17.56 -25.89
CA TYR A 93 -10.79 18.97 -25.54
C TYR A 93 -11.73 19.71 -26.49
N ASP A 94 -11.59 19.51 -27.80
CA ASP A 94 -12.43 20.17 -28.80
C ASP A 94 -13.90 19.72 -28.67
N SER A 95 -14.14 18.42 -28.52
CA SER A 95 -15.50 17.87 -28.38
C SER A 95 -16.14 18.27 -27.04
N GLY A 96 -15.40 18.27 -25.94
CA GLY A 96 -15.90 18.71 -24.64
C GLY A 96 -16.20 20.20 -24.60
N SER A 97 -15.37 21.03 -25.23
CA SER A 97 -15.61 22.48 -25.38
C SER A 97 -16.84 22.76 -26.24
N LYS A 98 -16.98 22.05 -27.37
CA LYS A 98 -18.17 22.13 -28.23
C LYS A 98 -19.45 21.71 -27.49
N ASN A 99 -19.35 20.73 -26.61
CA ASN A 99 -20.46 20.24 -25.81
C ASN A 99 -20.62 21.00 -24.48
N ASP A 100 -19.79 22.01 -24.19
CA ASP A 100 -19.86 22.80 -22.97
C ASP A 100 -19.97 21.92 -21.71
N VAL A 101 -19.01 21.00 -21.53
CA VAL A 101 -19.01 20.00 -20.45
C VAL A 101 -18.10 20.33 -19.27
N TRP A 102 -17.37 21.44 -19.33
CA TRP A 102 -16.36 21.79 -18.33
C TRP A 102 -16.98 22.41 -17.08
N ILE A 103 -16.35 22.14 -15.93
CA ILE A 103 -16.56 22.88 -14.68
C ILE A 103 -16.10 24.33 -14.87
N GLN A 104 -16.82 25.28 -14.25
CA GLN A 104 -16.61 26.71 -14.46
C GLN A 104 -16.06 27.39 -13.21
N LYS A 105 -15.40 28.54 -13.39
CA LYS A 105 -15.15 29.50 -12.31
C LYS A 105 -16.38 30.38 -12.09
N ALA A 106 -16.33 31.26 -11.09
CA ALA A 106 -17.37 32.26 -10.82
C ALA A 106 -17.64 33.23 -11.99
N ASP A 107 -16.66 33.45 -12.88
CA ASP A 107 -16.79 34.26 -14.09
C ASP A 107 -17.36 33.49 -15.29
N VAL A 108 -17.87 32.27 -15.08
CA VAL A 108 -18.45 31.36 -16.09
C VAL A 108 -17.43 30.76 -17.07
N SER A 109 -16.17 31.21 -17.06
CA SER A 109 -15.13 30.59 -17.89
C SER A 109 -14.72 29.21 -17.34
N PRO A 110 -14.28 28.26 -18.20
CA PRO A 110 -13.81 26.96 -17.75
C PRO A 110 -12.71 27.09 -16.69
N PHE A 111 -12.80 26.27 -15.65
CA PHE A 111 -11.70 26.13 -14.70
C PHE A 111 -10.52 25.43 -15.38
N VAL A 112 -9.32 25.98 -15.15
CA VAL A 112 -8.05 25.42 -15.62
C VAL A 112 -7.20 25.11 -14.40
N GLY A 113 -6.79 23.85 -14.26
CA GLY A 113 -5.90 23.38 -13.20
C GLY A 113 -4.67 22.68 -13.78
N ASP A 114 -3.60 22.63 -13.02
CA ASP A 114 -2.33 22.00 -13.41
C ASP A 114 -2.26 20.56 -12.91
N VAL A 115 -2.04 19.61 -13.82
CA VAL A 115 -1.87 18.16 -13.55
C VAL A 115 -0.78 17.61 -14.48
N TRP A 116 -0.71 16.29 -14.72
CA TRP A 116 0.30 15.62 -15.55
C TRP A 116 0.51 16.24 -16.95
N PRO A 117 -0.54 16.60 -17.71
CA PRO A 117 -0.38 17.20 -19.04
C PRO A 117 -0.05 18.71 -19.01
N GLY A 118 0.11 19.30 -17.82
CA GLY A 118 0.11 20.75 -17.61
C GLY A 118 -1.32 21.29 -17.43
N ASP A 119 -1.65 22.36 -18.15
CA ASP A 119 -2.97 22.99 -18.10
C ASP A 119 -4.09 22.03 -18.54
N CYS A 120 -5.05 21.78 -17.65
CA CYS A 120 -6.17 20.86 -17.83
C CYS A 120 -7.51 21.52 -17.52
N VAL A 121 -8.55 21.11 -18.26
CA VAL A 121 -9.97 21.35 -17.93
C VAL A 121 -10.59 20.08 -17.35
N PHE A 122 -11.64 20.22 -16.56
CA PHE A 122 -12.25 19.12 -15.81
C PHE A 122 -13.71 18.93 -16.24
N PRO A 123 -14.11 17.72 -16.69
CA PRO A 123 -15.51 17.41 -17.00
C PRO A 123 -16.40 17.54 -15.77
N ASP A 124 -17.53 18.20 -15.91
CA ASP A 124 -18.54 18.27 -14.87
C ASP A 124 -19.45 17.03 -14.85
N TYR A 125 -19.00 15.96 -14.21
CA TYR A 125 -19.75 14.70 -14.12
C TYR A 125 -21.09 14.81 -13.36
N THR A 126 -21.39 15.96 -12.74
CA THR A 126 -22.69 16.22 -12.11
C THR A 126 -23.80 16.43 -13.14
N SER A 127 -23.47 16.74 -14.39
CA SER A 127 -24.43 16.84 -15.50
C SER A 127 -24.55 15.54 -16.30
N GLN A 128 -25.78 15.10 -16.57
CA GLN A 128 -26.06 13.92 -17.39
C GLN A 128 -25.49 14.06 -18.80
N LYS A 129 -25.49 15.28 -19.33
CA LYS A 129 -24.89 15.60 -20.64
C LYS A 129 -23.40 15.27 -20.66
N THR A 130 -22.67 15.68 -19.61
CA THR A 130 -21.24 15.39 -19.47
C THR A 130 -20.98 13.91 -19.26
N ARG A 131 -21.78 13.23 -18.41
CA ARG A 131 -21.67 11.78 -18.21
C ARG A 131 -21.86 11.01 -19.51
N ALA A 132 -22.87 11.38 -20.31
CA ALA A 132 -23.12 10.77 -21.61
C ALA A 132 -22.00 11.05 -22.63
N TRP A 133 -21.42 12.25 -22.62
CA TRP A 133 -20.26 12.59 -23.45
C TRP A 133 -19.04 11.71 -23.08
N TRP A 134 -18.72 11.60 -21.79
CA TRP A 134 -17.64 10.75 -21.30
C TRP A 134 -17.89 9.27 -21.64
N ALA A 135 -19.10 8.78 -21.39
CA ALA A 135 -19.49 7.40 -21.71
C ALA A 135 -19.34 7.09 -23.21
N SER A 136 -19.62 8.05 -24.10
CA SER A 136 -19.38 7.87 -25.54
C SER A 136 -17.90 7.74 -25.88
N LEU A 137 -17.03 8.55 -25.26
CA LEU A 137 -15.58 8.44 -25.46
C LEU A 137 -15.05 7.10 -24.97
N VAL A 138 -15.51 6.66 -23.79
CA VAL A 138 -15.16 5.34 -23.23
C VAL A 138 -15.64 4.22 -24.14
N LYS A 139 -16.88 4.26 -24.63
CA LYS A 139 -17.41 3.28 -25.58
C LYS A 139 -16.51 3.12 -26.81
N ASP A 140 -16.06 4.23 -27.38
CA ASP A 140 -15.20 4.21 -28.57
C ASP A 140 -13.79 3.72 -28.22
N PHE A 141 -13.26 4.10 -27.06
CA PHE A 141 -11.95 3.64 -26.57
C PHE A 141 -11.89 2.12 -26.35
N ILE A 142 -12.99 1.52 -25.90
CA ILE A 142 -13.13 0.06 -25.70
C ILE A 142 -12.89 -0.73 -26.99
N SER A 143 -13.12 -0.14 -28.17
CA SER A 143 -12.89 -0.80 -29.46
C SER A 143 -11.41 -1.16 -29.74
N ASN A 144 -10.47 -0.59 -28.96
CA ASN A 144 -9.04 -0.89 -28.99
C ASN A 144 -8.65 -2.14 -28.19
N GLY A 145 -9.61 -2.92 -27.66
CA GLY A 145 -9.33 -4.12 -26.86
C GLY A 145 -9.19 -3.84 -25.36
N VAL A 146 -9.62 -2.69 -24.88
CA VAL A 146 -9.61 -2.36 -23.44
C VAL A 146 -10.59 -3.30 -22.70
N ASP A 147 -10.10 -4.07 -21.72
CA ASP A 147 -10.95 -4.97 -20.91
C ASP A 147 -11.46 -4.29 -19.63
N GLY A 148 -10.70 -3.33 -19.11
CA GLY A 148 -11.01 -2.56 -17.90
C GLY A 148 -10.43 -1.17 -17.95
N ILE A 149 -10.97 -0.26 -17.14
CA ILE A 149 -10.50 1.12 -17.03
C ILE A 149 -10.11 1.45 -15.60
N TRP A 150 -9.04 2.20 -15.45
CA TRP A 150 -8.59 2.78 -14.20
C TRP A 150 -8.86 4.29 -14.20
N ASN A 151 -9.66 4.77 -13.26
CA ASN A 151 -9.86 6.20 -13.01
C ASN A 151 -9.03 6.61 -11.79
N ASP A 152 -7.90 7.27 -12.05
CA ASP A 152 -7.07 7.87 -11.02
C ASP A 152 -7.30 9.39 -10.95
N MET A 153 -6.70 10.04 -9.94
CA MET A 153 -6.67 11.49 -9.78
C MET A 153 -8.06 12.14 -9.66
N ASN A 154 -9.08 11.35 -9.29
CA ASN A 154 -10.49 11.72 -9.40
C ASN A 154 -11.14 12.20 -8.11
N GLU A 155 -10.35 12.70 -7.16
CA GLU A 155 -10.83 13.45 -5.99
C GLU A 155 -11.64 14.72 -6.34
N PRO A 156 -11.27 15.60 -7.31
CA PRO A 156 -10.15 15.58 -8.28
C PRO A 156 -8.83 16.18 -7.76
N ALA A 157 -7.70 15.59 -8.11
CA ALA A 157 -6.38 16.13 -7.81
C ALA A 157 -6.02 17.33 -8.71
N VAL A 158 -5.45 18.38 -8.10
CA VAL A 158 -4.94 19.58 -8.80
C VAL A 158 -3.64 20.02 -8.14
N PHE A 159 -2.51 20.02 -8.86
CA PHE A 159 -1.18 20.15 -8.25
C PHE A 159 -0.89 21.55 -7.68
N LYS A 160 -1.35 22.59 -8.37
CA LYS A 160 -1.08 24.00 -8.05
C LYS A 160 -2.23 24.68 -7.31
N THR A 161 -2.84 24.00 -6.36
CA THR A 161 -3.78 24.58 -5.39
C THR A 161 -3.32 24.29 -3.96
N THR A 162 -3.74 25.13 -3.01
CA THR A 162 -3.37 24.99 -1.59
C THR A 162 -3.81 23.64 -1.01
N THR A 163 -5.01 23.18 -1.38
CA THR A 163 -5.62 21.94 -0.88
C THR A 163 -5.33 20.72 -1.75
N LYS A 164 -4.52 20.88 -2.81
CA LYS A 164 -4.25 19.83 -3.83
C LYS A 164 -5.50 19.28 -4.54
N THR A 165 -6.61 20.00 -4.46
CA THR A 165 -7.86 19.71 -5.17
C THR A 165 -8.46 20.98 -5.78
N MET A 166 -9.62 20.85 -6.41
CA MET A 166 -10.32 21.92 -7.09
C MET A 166 -10.80 22.99 -6.09
N PRO A 167 -10.72 24.29 -6.44
CA PRO A 167 -11.21 25.36 -5.57
C PRO A 167 -12.70 25.21 -5.25
N GLU A 168 -13.06 25.39 -3.98
CA GLU A 168 -14.42 25.18 -3.47
C GLU A 168 -15.49 26.02 -4.18
N ASN A 169 -15.13 27.22 -4.67
CA ASN A 169 -16.02 28.17 -5.32
C ASN A 169 -16.19 27.95 -6.83
N ASN A 170 -15.57 26.90 -7.39
CA ASN A 170 -15.85 26.49 -8.75
C ASN A 170 -17.31 26.02 -8.88
N ILE A 171 -17.93 26.27 -10.03
CA ILE A 171 -19.35 26.05 -10.25
C ILE A 171 -19.56 24.78 -11.07
N HIS A 172 -20.36 23.88 -10.53
CA HIS A 172 -20.92 22.72 -11.21
C HIS A 172 -22.36 23.02 -11.63
N ARG A 173 -22.74 22.51 -12.80
CA ARG A 173 -24.06 22.61 -13.42
C ARG A 173 -24.80 21.28 -13.28
N GLY A 174 -24.88 20.80 -12.04
CA GLY A 174 -25.52 19.54 -11.70
C GLY A 174 -26.97 19.49 -12.17
N ASP A 175 -27.40 18.29 -12.55
CA ASP A 175 -28.81 18.02 -12.83
C ASP A 175 -29.67 18.27 -11.56
N ALA A 176 -30.96 18.56 -11.72
CA ALA A 176 -31.83 18.89 -10.59
C ALA A 176 -31.94 17.75 -9.55
N ASP A 177 -31.89 16.49 -9.99
CA ASP A 177 -31.95 15.30 -9.14
C ASP A 177 -30.65 15.03 -8.36
N VAL A 178 -29.53 15.64 -8.78
CA VAL A 178 -28.25 15.59 -8.04
C VAL A 178 -27.98 16.87 -7.24
N GLY A 179 -28.88 17.87 -7.25
CA GLY A 179 -28.76 19.08 -6.43
C GLY A 179 -28.70 20.41 -7.18
N GLY A 180 -28.75 20.38 -8.52
CA GLY A 180 -28.77 21.58 -9.36
C GLY A 180 -27.41 22.28 -9.49
N VAL A 181 -27.44 23.56 -9.86
CA VAL A 181 -26.22 24.37 -9.96
C VAL A 181 -25.71 24.66 -8.54
N GLN A 182 -24.49 24.21 -8.23
CA GLN A 182 -23.85 24.41 -6.92
C GLN A 182 -22.35 24.65 -7.07
N ASN A 183 -21.73 25.06 -5.98
CA ASN A 183 -20.28 25.14 -5.85
C ASN A 183 -19.64 23.76 -5.71
N HIS A 184 -18.33 23.66 -5.98
CA HIS A 184 -17.56 22.42 -5.89
C HIS A 184 -17.61 21.83 -4.48
N SER A 185 -17.65 22.66 -3.42
CA SER A 185 -17.79 22.18 -2.04
C SER A 185 -19.03 21.32 -1.79
N TYR A 186 -20.11 21.51 -2.57
CA TYR A 186 -21.30 20.66 -2.50
C TYR A 186 -21.07 19.28 -3.15
N TYR A 187 -20.25 19.23 -4.20
CA TYR A 187 -20.08 18.06 -5.08
C TYR A 187 -18.78 17.29 -4.91
N HIS A 188 -17.81 17.83 -4.18
CA HIS A 188 -16.43 17.32 -4.09
C HIS A 188 -16.38 15.79 -3.93
N ASN A 189 -17.00 15.26 -2.87
CA ASN A 189 -16.92 13.83 -2.58
C ASN A 189 -17.68 12.91 -3.56
N VAL A 190 -18.63 13.43 -4.34
CA VAL A 190 -19.37 12.62 -5.34
C VAL A 190 -18.74 12.70 -6.74
N TYR A 191 -17.79 13.61 -6.96
CA TYR A 191 -17.13 13.80 -8.26
C TYR A 191 -16.51 12.51 -8.79
N GLY A 192 -15.65 11.85 -7.99
CA GLY A 192 -15.00 10.59 -8.36
C GLY A 192 -15.99 9.45 -8.63
N MET A 193 -17.02 9.32 -7.79
CA MET A 193 -18.08 8.33 -7.99
C MET A 193 -18.83 8.55 -9.32
N LEU A 194 -19.11 9.80 -9.68
CA LEU A 194 -19.81 10.14 -10.92
C LEU A 194 -18.93 9.93 -12.16
N MET A 195 -17.61 10.13 -12.06
CA MET A 195 -16.67 9.71 -13.09
C MET A 195 -16.69 8.19 -13.25
N ALA A 196 -16.52 7.44 -12.16
CA ALA A 196 -16.52 5.97 -12.19
C ALA A 196 -17.84 5.41 -12.77
N ARG A 197 -18.98 6.00 -12.41
CA ARG A 197 -20.28 5.68 -13.01
C ARG A 197 -20.29 5.93 -14.52
N SER A 198 -19.80 7.08 -14.96
CA SER A 198 -19.78 7.45 -16.39
C SER A 198 -18.88 6.49 -17.18
N THR A 199 -17.74 6.10 -16.61
CA THR A 199 -16.85 5.10 -17.17
C THR A 199 -17.53 3.73 -17.26
N TYR A 200 -18.18 3.28 -16.18
CA TYR A 200 -18.93 2.02 -16.15
C TYR A 200 -20.02 1.97 -17.22
N GLU A 201 -20.83 3.03 -17.33
CA GLU A 201 -21.90 3.14 -18.33
C GLU A 201 -21.32 3.13 -19.76
N GLY A 202 -20.20 3.82 -20.01
CA GLY A 202 -19.50 3.79 -21.29
C GLY A 202 -18.96 2.41 -21.67
N MET A 203 -18.38 1.69 -20.71
CA MET A 203 -17.91 0.32 -20.92
C MET A 203 -19.07 -0.63 -21.24
N ALA A 204 -20.18 -0.53 -20.52
CA ALA A 204 -21.38 -1.32 -20.78
C ALA A 204 -21.97 -1.02 -22.18
N MET A 205 -21.89 0.23 -22.64
CA MET A 205 -22.25 0.61 -24.01
C MET A 205 -21.29 0.04 -25.07
N GLY A 206 -20.00 -0.08 -24.74
CA GLY A 206 -18.97 -0.64 -25.61
C GLY A 206 -19.12 -2.14 -25.80
N ASN A 207 -19.49 -2.87 -24.75
CA ASN A 207 -19.75 -4.30 -24.81
C ASN A 207 -20.79 -4.75 -23.76
N ALA A 208 -22.07 -4.79 -24.17
CA ALA A 208 -23.17 -5.19 -23.29
C ALA A 208 -23.13 -6.68 -22.85
N ALA A 209 -22.29 -7.50 -23.47
CA ALA A 209 -22.14 -8.91 -23.12
C ALA A 209 -21.14 -9.17 -21.99
N LYS A 210 -20.27 -8.19 -21.66
CA LYS A 210 -19.27 -8.30 -20.59
C LYS A 210 -19.65 -7.45 -19.38
N ARG A 211 -19.21 -7.84 -18.19
CA ARG A 211 -19.31 -7.03 -16.98
C ARG A 211 -18.20 -5.96 -17.02
N PRO A 212 -18.51 -4.66 -16.91
CA PRO A 212 -17.47 -3.65 -16.80
C PRO A 212 -16.61 -3.85 -15.56
N PHE A 213 -15.30 -3.63 -15.72
CA PHE A 213 -14.37 -3.47 -14.61
C PHE A 213 -13.83 -2.04 -14.61
N VAL A 214 -14.13 -1.29 -13.55
CA VAL A 214 -13.57 0.03 -13.29
C VAL A 214 -12.85 -0.01 -11.96
N LEU A 215 -11.62 0.50 -11.89
CA LEU A 215 -10.94 0.83 -10.63
C LEU A 215 -11.03 2.34 -10.43
N THR A 216 -11.41 2.82 -9.26
CA THR A 216 -11.48 4.26 -8.93
C THR A 216 -10.68 4.56 -7.66
N ARG A 217 -10.02 5.72 -7.59
CA ARG A 217 -9.34 6.14 -6.35
C ARG A 217 -10.34 6.77 -5.38
N ALA A 218 -11.00 7.81 -5.85
CA ALA A 218 -12.03 8.51 -5.10
C ALA A 218 -13.40 7.88 -5.31
N GLY A 219 -14.22 7.88 -4.26
CA GLY A 219 -15.57 7.36 -4.28
C GLY A 219 -16.41 7.92 -3.15
N PHE A 220 -17.72 7.68 -3.24
CA PHE A 220 -18.71 7.98 -2.21
C PHE A 220 -19.57 6.75 -1.89
N ILE A 221 -20.45 6.84 -0.90
CA ILE A 221 -21.43 5.78 -0.60
C ILE A 221 -22.21 5.44 -1.88
N GLY A 222 -22.13 4.17 -2.31
CA GLY A 222 -22.75 3.70 -3.54
C GLY A 222 -21.78 3.43 -4.69
N SER A 223 -20.49 3.73 -4.55
CA SER A 223 -19.47 3.48 -5.59
C SER A 223 -19.30 2.00 -5.93
N GLN A 224 -19.63 1.08 -5.00
CA GLN A 224 -19.58 -0.37 -5.20
C GLN A 224 -20.47 -0.88 -6.35
N ARG A 225 -21.43 -0.06 -6.80
CA ARG A 225 -22.26 -0.37 -7.96
C ARG A 225 -21.50 -0.27 -9.28
N TYR A 226 -20.41 0.49 -9.30
CA TYR A 226 -19.74 0.90 -10.54
C TYR A 226 -18.25 0.51 -10.58
N ALA A 227 -17.57 0.44 -9.44
CA ALA A 227 -16.11 0.28 -9.44
C ALA A 227 -15.56 -0.49 -8.22
N ALA A 228 -14.43 -1.15 -8.43
CA ALA A 228 -13.46 -1.50 -7.41
C ALA A 228 -12.75 -0.22 -6.89
N THR A 229 -12.14 -0.28 -5.70
CA THR A 229 -11.28 0.79 -5.19
C THR A 229 -9.93 0.24 -4.73
N TRP A 230 -8.93 1.10 -4.57
CA TRP A 230 -7.73 0.77 -3.81
C TRP A 230 -7.44 1.84 -2.76
N THR A 231 -6.47 1.59 -1.88
CA THR A 231 -6.15 2.48 -0.76
C THR A 231 -5.24 3.67 -1.12
N GLY A 232 -5.03 3.93 -2.42
CA GLY A 232 -4.14 4.99 -2.89
C GLY A 232 -2.65 4.65 -2.76
N ASP A 233 -1.85 5.70 -2.94
CA ASP A 233 -0.38 5.68 -3.01
C ASP A 233 0.24 5.38 -1.63
N ASN A 234 0.29 4.09 -1.27
CA ASN A 234 0.89 3.62 -0.03
C ASN A 234 2.44 3.54 -0.12
N LEU A 235 3.10 3.31 1.01
CA LEU A 235 4.55 3.22 1.08
C LEU A 235 5.02 1.76 1.13
N SER A 236 6.14 1.48 0.48
CA SER A 236 6.93 0.26 0.65
C SER A 236 7.60 0.21 2.04
N ASN A 237 6.83 -0.04 3.10
CA ASN A 237 7.31 -0.28 4.47
C ASN A 237 6.39 -1.24 5.26
N TRP A 238 6.81 -1.63 6.47
CA TRP A 238 6.08 -2.57 7.31
C TRP A 238 4.82 -1.96 7.94
N GLU A 239 4.84 -0.65 8.19
CA GLU A 239 3.72 0.11 8.76
C GLU A 239 2.54 0.13 7.78
N HIS A 240 2.79 0.41 6.49
CA HIS A 240 1.74 0.42 5.48
C HIS A 240 1.26 -0.98 5.13
N LEU A 241 2.11 -2.00 5.23
CA LEU A 241 1.65 -3.40 5.20
C LEU A 241 0.66 -3.64 6.35
N HIS A 242 1.01 -3.22 7.57
CA HIS A 242 0.13 -3.37 8.74
C HIS A 242 -1.19 -2.62 8.56
N MET A 243 -1.15 -1.33 8.20
CA MET A 243 -2.32 -0.48 7.97
C MET A 243 -3.23 -1.01 6.86
N SER A 244 -2.71 -1.77 5.90
CA SER A 244 -3.52 -2.29 4.79
C SER A 244 -4.67 -3.20 5.24
N LEU A 245 -4.47 -3.99 6.30
CA LEU A 245 -5.51 -4.88 6.84
C LEU A 245 -6.72 -4.08 7.37
N PRO A 246 -6.57 -3.19 8.36
CA PRO A 246 -7.70 -2.41 8.85
C PRO A 246 -8.31 -1.52 7.75
N MET A 247 -7.52 -0.95 6.82
CA MET A 247 -8.07 -0.16 5.71
C MET A 247 -9.00 -0.98 4.80
N VAL A 248 -8.57 -2.17 4.36
CA VAL A 248 -9.39 -3.05 3.52
C VAL A 248 -10.67 -3.48 4.24
N LEU A 249 -10.56 -3.82 5.53
CA LEU A 249 -11.71 -4.23 6.33
C LEU A 249 -12.72 -3.09 6.51
N GLN A 250 -12.26 -1.88 6.79
CA GLN A 250 -13.11 -0.71 6.96
C GLN A 250 -13.80 -0.28 5.66
N LEU A 251 -13.11 -0.40 4.52
CA LEU A 251 -13.73 -0.22 3.20
C LEU A 251 -14.84 -1.25 2.95
N GLY A 252 -14.58 -2.52 3.25
CA GLY A 252 -15.57 -3.60 3.18
C GLY A 252 -16.81 -3.30 4.03
N LEU A 253 -16.61 -2.94 5.31
CA LEU A 253 -17.69 -2.54 6.22
C LEU A 253 -18.46 -1.30 5.76
N SER A 254 -17.80 -0.40 5.04
CA SER A 254 -18.39 0.81 4.45
C SER A 254 -19.11 0.55 3.13
N GLY A 255 -19.25 -0.73 2.74
CA GLY A 255 -20.00 -1.15 1.56
C GLY A 255 -19.18 -1.26 0.28
N GLN A 256 -17.84 -1.26 0.37
CA GLN A 256 -16.93 -1.40 -0.76
C GLN A 256 -16.19 -2.76 -0.71
N PRO A 257 -16.78 -3.85 -1.24
CA PRO A 257 -16.29 -5.21 -1.03
C PRO A 257 -15.08 -5.60 -1.89
N LEU A 258 -14.81 -4.87 -2.99
CA LEU A 258 -13.68 -5.10 -3.89
C LEU A 258 -12.65 -3.99 -3.68
N SER A 259 -11.84 -4.15 -2.64
CA SER A 259 -10.79 -3.22 -2.24
C SER A 259 -9.49 -3.93 -1.88
N GLY A 260 -8.38 -3.22 -2.02
CA GLY A 260 -7.03 -3.71 -1.74
C GLY A 260 -6.01 -2.58 -1.80
N PRO A 261 -4.81 -2.78 -1.24
CA PRO A 261 -3.68 -1.84 -1.37
C PRO A 261 -2.84 -2.14 -2.62
N ASP A 262 -1.87 -1.28 -2.90
CA ASP A 262 -0.77 -1.63 -3.82
C ASP A 262 0.22 -2.55 -3.09
N ILE A 263 0.28 -3.80 -3.57
CA ILE A 263 1.10 -4.87 -3.00
C ILE A 263 2.57 -4.58 -3.29
N GLY A 264 3.38 -4.55 -2.24
CA GLY A 264 4.78 -4.13 -2.26
C GLY A 264 4.99 -2.69 -1.82
N GLY A 265 3.93 -1.87 -1.86
CA GLY A 265 3.98 -0.42 -1.66
C GLY A 265 4.20 0.33 -2.96
N PHE A 266 3.45 1.42 -3.15
CA PHE A 266 3.57 2.28 -4.33
C PHE A 266 4.87 3.07 -4.31
N ALA A 267 5.06 3.89 -3.26
CA ALA A 267 6.23 4.75 -3.16
C ALA A 267 7.39 4.06 -2.44
N GLY A 268 8.61 4.26 -2.95
CA GLY A 268 9.87 3.71 -2.47
C GLY A 268 10.06 2.22 -2.79
N ASN A 269 11.22 1.69 -2.41
CA ASN A 269 11.62 0.31 -2.71
C ASN A 269 11.28 -0.63 -1.55
N ALA A 270 10.65 -1.76 -1.86
CA ALA A 270 10.52 -2.84 -0.89
C ALA A 270 11.85 -3.58 -0.72
N THR A 271 12.13 -4.09 0.48
CA THR A 271 13.15 -5.14 0.64
C THR A 271 12.57 -6.47 0.16
N PRO A 272 13.40 -7.45 -0.23
CA PRO A 272 12.91 -8.78 -0.61
C PRO A 272 11.96 -9.40 0.42
N LYS A 273 12.31 -9.31 1.70
CA LYS A 273 11.51 -9.84 2.80
C LYS A 273 10.17 -9.13 2.95
N LEU A 274 10.18 -7.80 2.86
CA LEU A 274 8.97 -6.99 2.90
C LEU A 274 8.06 -7.30 1.69
N PHE A 275 8.62 -7.42 0.48
CA PHE A 275 7.86 -7.74 -0.73
C PHE A 275 7.22 -9.13 -0.66
N GLY A 276 7.97 -10.15 -0.20
CA GLY A 276 7.44 -11.49 0.02
C GLY A 276 6.30 -11.50 1.03
N ARG A 277 6.42 -10.71 2.12
CA ARG A 277 5.34 -10.57 3.11
C ARG A 277 4.11 -9.85 2.53
N TRP A 278 4.35 -8.78 1.79
CA TRP A 278 3.31 -8.05 1.06
C TRP A 278 2.52 -8.98 0.13
N MET A 279 3.21 -9.81 -0.64
CA MET A 279 2.57 -10.75 -1.55
C MET A 279 1.76 -11.81 -0.79
N GLY A 280 2.29 -12.35 0.31
CA GLY A 280 1.59 -13.32 1.14
C GLY A 280 0.24 -12.81 1.65
N VAL A 281 0.20 -11.59 2.18
CA VAL A 281 -1.03 -10.95 2.68
C VAL A 281 -1.92 -10.48 1.53
N GLY A 282 -1.34 -9.74 0.59
CA GLY A 282 -2.04 -9.09 -0.52
C GLY A 282 -2.69 -10.05 -1.50
N ALA A 283 -2.15 -11.27 -1.65
CA ALA A 283 -2.76 -12.31 -2.46
C ALA A 283 -4.13 -12.78 -1.92
N LEU A 284 -4.41 -12.57 -0.62
CA LEU A 284 -5.67 -12.96 0.03
C LEU A 284 -6.66 -11.80 0.21
N PHE A 285 -6.31 -10.58 -0.19
CA PHE A 285 -7.27 -9.47 -0.21
C PHE A 285 -8.28 -9.56 -1.37
N PRO A 286 -9.47 -8.94 -1.24
CA PRO A 286 -10.48 -8.97 -2.29
C PRO A 286 -9.97 -8.45 -3.64
N PHE A 287 -9.28 -7.31 -3.65
CA PHE A 287 -8.52 -6.80 -4.79
C PHE A 287 -7.02 -7.03 -4.58
N SER A 288 -6.34 -7.61 -5.56
CA SER A 288 -4.93 -8.02 -5.44
C SER A 288 -4.12 -7.53 -6.63
N ARG A 289 -3.42 -6.40 -6.43
CA ARG A 289 -2.61 -5.73 -7.44
C ARG A 289 -1.23 -5.37 -6.89
N GLY A 290 -0.17 -5.81 -7.56
CA GLY A 290 1.16 -5.21 -7.39
C GLY A 290 1.26 -3.93 -8.19
N HIS A 291 1.74 -2.85 -7.57
CA HIS A 291 1.94 -1.57 -8.23
C HIS A 291 3.05 -0.78 -7.52
N THR A 292 3.83 -0.01 -8.29
CA THR A 292 4.93 0.80 -7.80
C THR A 292 5.13 2.03 -8.69
N GLU A 293 5.70 3.08 -8.13
CA GLU A 293 5.97 4.35 -8.80
C GLU A 293 7.10 4.29 -9.83
N THR A 294 7.27 5.39 -10.56
CA THR A 294 8.42 5.59 -11.44
C THR A 294 9.70 5.81 -10.62
N GLY A 295 10.83 5.26 -11.07
CA GLY A 295 12.12 5.39 -10.39
C GLY A 295 12.36 4.38 -9.25
N SER A 296 11.35 3.62 -8.83
CA SER A 296 11.54 2.47 -7.95
C SER A 296 12.18 1.29 -8.69
N VAL A 297 12.66 0.31 -7.92
CA VAL A 297 13.08 -0.98 -8.46
C VAL A 297 11.89 -1.70 -9.11
N ASP A 298 12.21 -2.72 -9.89
CA ASP A 298 11.21 -3.60 -10.46
C ASP A 298 10.45 -4.34 -9.34
N HIS A 299 9.10 -4.29 -9.35
CA HIS A 299 8.22 -4.89 -8.32
C HIS A 299 7.49 -6.13 -8.87
N GLU A 300 8.05 -6.76 -9.90
CA GLU A 300 7.65 -8.09 -10.36
C GLU A 300 8.22 -9.16 -9.40
N PRO A 301 7.55 -10.32 -9.23
CA PRO A 301 7.98 -11.35 -8.29
C PRO A 301 9.44 -11.82 -8.41
N TRP A 302 10.01 -11.79 -9.61
CA TRP A 302 11.38 -12.24 -9.88
C TRP A 302 12.46 -11.18 -9.64
N SER A 303 12.08 -9.97 -9.22
CA SER A 303 13.00 -8.85 -9.03
C SER A 303 13.70 -8.86 -7.67
N PHE A 304 13.30 -9.76 -6.76
CA PHE A 304 13.73 -9.80 -5.36
C PHE A 304 14.48 -11.09 -4.96
N GLY A 305 15.05 -11.81 -5.93
CA GLY A 305 15.75 -13.07 -5.69
C GLY A 305 14.84 -14.31 -5.68
N GLU A 306 15.44 -15.49 -5.78
CA GLU A 306 14.72 -16.76 -5.98
C GLU A 306 13.85 -17.14 -4.78
N GLU A 307 14.29 -16.83 -3.56
CA GLU A 307 13.55 -17.10 -2.33
C GLU A 307 12.26 -16.27 -2.26
N CYS A 308 12.35 -14.98 -2.57
CA CYS A 308 11.17 -14.10 -2.62
C CYS A 308 10.24 -14.48 -3.77
N GLU A 309 10.80 -14.82 -4.95
CA GLU A 309 10.04 -15.28 -6.10
C GLU A 309 9.21 -16.53 -5.76
N GLU A 310 9.78 -17.50 -5.03
CA GLU A 310 9.06 -18.71 -4.60
C GLU A 310 7.95 -18.37 -3.62
N VAL A 311 8.17 -17.49 -2.65
CA VAL A 311 7.10 -17.03 -1.74
C VAL A 311 5.96 -16.38 -2.51
N CYS A 312 6.28 -15.55 -3.50
CA CYS A 312 5.28 -14.93 -4.35
C CYS A 312 4.50 -15.97 -5.17
N ARG A 313 5.19 -16.97 -5.74
CA ARG A 313 4.57 -18.08 -6.46
C ARG A 313 3.61 -18.85 -5.55
N LEU A 314 4.03 -19.21 -4.35
CA LEU A 314 3.18 -19.92 -3.37
C LEU A 314 1.98 -19.07 -2.95
N ALA A 315 2.17 -17.79 -2.64
CA ALA A 315 1.09 -16.86 -2.28
C ALA A 315 0.02 -16.76 -3.38
N LEU A 316 0.46 -16.62 -4.63
CA LEU A 316 -0.42 -16.52 -5.78
C LEU A 316 -1.10 -17.86 -6.07
N LEU A 317 -0.40 -19.00 -6.01
CA LEU A 317 -1.05 -20.31 -6.14
C LEU A 317 -2.12 -20.55 -5.07
N ARG A 318 -1.92 -20.06 -3.83
CA ARG A 318 -2.98 -20.06 -2.80
C ARG A 318 -4.21 -19.28 -3.23
N ARG A 319 -4.04 -18.04 -3.72
CA ARG A 319 -5.14 -17.23 -4.25
C ARG A 319 -5.94 -17.98 -5.30
N TYR A 320 -5.25 -18.59 -6.27
CA TYR A 320 -5.90 -19.26 -7.39
C TYR A 320 -6.62 -20.56 -7.00
N ARG A 321 -6.07 -21.33 -6.04
CA ARG A 321 -6.81 -22.45 -5.41
C ARG A 321 -8.08 -21.98 -4.70
N LEU A 322 -8.03 -20.80 -4.07
CA LEU A 322 -9.16 -20.21 -3.33
C LEU A 322 -10.16 -19.44 -4.20
N LEU A 323 -9.91 -19.26 -5.50
CA LEU A 323 -10.81 -18.52 -6.39
C LEU A 323 -12.27 -19.03 -6.39
N PRO A 324 -12.58 -20.34 -6.36
CA PRO A 324 -13.96 -20.80 -6.25
C PRO A 324 -14.66 -20.27 -4.99
N HIS A 325 -13.94 -20.24 -3.86
CA HIS A 325 -14.44 -19.68 -2.61
C HIS A 325 -14.57 -18.16 -2.67
N ILE A 326 -13.52 -17.44 -3.10
CA ILE A 326 -13.52 -15.97 -3.22
C ILE A 326 -14.64 -15.50 -4.15
N TYR A 327 -14.84 -16.19 -5.28
CA TYR A 327 -15.93 -15.89 -6.21
C TYR A 327 -17.31 -16.14 -5.60
N THR A 328 -17.46 -17.19 -4.80
CA THR A 328 -18.68 -17.45 -4.02
C THR A 328 -18.93 -16.35 -2.99
N LEU A 329 -17.89 -15.84 -2.32
CA LEU A 329 -18.02 -14.70 -1.40
C LEU A 329 -18.46 -13.42 -2.12
N PHE A 330 -17.95 -13.16 -3.33
CA PHE A 330 -18.43 -12.03 -4.14
C PHE A 330 -19.89 -12.21 -4.58
N TYR A 331 -20.35 -13.42 -4.87
CA TYR A 331 -21.76 -13.69 -5.13
C TYR A 331 -22.62 -13.40 -3.89
N ARG A 332 -22.18 -13.82 -2.70
CA ARG A 332 -22.84 -13.47 -1.44
C ARG A 332 -22.86 -11.97 -1.22
N SER A 333 -21.73 -11.30 -1.40
CA SER A 333 -21.65 -9.83 -1.30
C SER A 333 -22.61 -9.13 -2.25
N HIS A 334 -22.69 -9.61 -3.49
CA HIS A 334 -23.60 -9.08 -4.51
C HIS A 334 -25.09 -9.25 -4.16
N THR A 335 -25.46 -10.35 -3.48
CA THR A 335 -26.86 -10.70 -3.20
C THR A 335 -27.34 -10.27 -1.82
N THR A 336 -26.44 -10.14 -0.84
CA THR A 336 -26.80 -9.84 0.57
C THR A 336 -26.10 -8.61 1.14
N GLY A 337 -25.07 -8.08 0.47
CA GLY A 337 -24.29 -6.93 0.94
C GLY A 337 -23.23 -7.26 2.00
N ILE A 338 -23.03 -8.54 2.36
CA ILE A 338 -21.97 -8.95 3.29
C ILE A 338 -20.58 -8.67 2.66
N PRO A 339 -19.60 -8.09 3.38
CA PRO A 339 -18.26 -7.88 2.84
C PRO A 339 -17.54 -9.19 2.53
N VAL A 340 -16.60 -9.18 1.59
CA VAL A 340 -15.82 -10.38 1.21
C VAL A 340 -14.75 -10.71 2.25
N ALA A 341 -13.94 -9.71 2.62
CA ALA A 341 -13.05 -9.78 3.77
C ALA A 341 -13.74 -9.11 4.97
N THR A 342 -13.85 -9.81 6.09
CA THR A 342 -14.51 -9.31 7.30
C THR A 342 -13.59 -9.36 8.51
N PRO A 343 -13.73 -8.42 9.48
CA PRO A 343 -13.00 -8.49 10.73
C PRO A 343 -13.28 -9.78 11.51
N VAL A 344 -12.34 -10.21 12.34
CA VAL A 344 -12.44 -11.46 13.11
C VAL A 344 -13.66 -11.52 14.03
N PHE A 345 -14.14 -10.38 14.55
CA PHE A 345 -15.34 -10.34 15.39
C PHE A 345 -16.63 -10.78 14.67
N PHE A 346 -16.65 -10.93 13.34
CA PHE A 346 -17.80 -11.50 12.63
C PHE A 346 -18.04 -12.97 13.00
N ALA A 347 -17.00 -13.70 13.40
CA ALA A 347 -17.13 -15.08 13.86
C ALA A 347 -17.67 -15.19 15.29
N ASP A 348 -17.39 -14.20 16.15
CA ASP A 348 -17.91 -14.15 17.52
C ASP A 348 -18.15 -12.68 17.94
N PRO A 349 -19.32 -12.10 17.64
CA PRO A 349 -19.62 -10.71 17.97
C PRO A 349 -19.70 -10.42 19.48
N GLN A 350 -19.74 -11.46 20.32
CA GLN A 350 -19.86 -11.34 21.77
C GLN A 350 -18.52 -11.10 22.45
N ASP A 351 -17.38 -11.47 21.85
CA ASP A 351 -16.05 -11.17 22.37
C ASP A 351 -15.58 -9.77 21.89
N PRO A 352 -15.57 -8.74 22.77
CA PRO A 352 -15.15 -7.39 22.38
C PRO A 352 -13.67 -7.29 22.04
N GLU A 353 -12.83 -8.22 22.51
CA GLU A 353 -11.39 -8.19 22.23
C GLU A 353 -11.08 -8.48 20.76
N LEU A 354 -11.98 -9.19 20.05
CA LEU A 354 -11.83 -9.45 18.61
C LEU A 354 -11.92 -8.18 17.76
N ARG A 355 -12.43 -7.06 18.30
CA ARG A 355 -12.45 -5.76 17.62
C ARG A 355 -11.07 -5.10 17.51
N LYS A 356 -10.12 -5.53 18.35
CA LYS A 356 -8.74 -4.99 18.39
C LYS A 356 -7.77 -5.78 17.50
N VAL A 357 -8.24 -6.79 16.79
CA VAL A 357 -7.39 -7.65 15.96
C VAL A 357 -7.15 -6.98 14.61
N GLU A 358 -5.91 -6.57 14.37
CA GLU A 358 -5.49 -5.85 13.15
C GLU A 358 -4.56 -6.68 12.25
N THR A 359 -4.21 -7.90 12.67
CA THR A 359 -3.29 -8.81 11.95
C THR A 359 -3.99 -10.01 11.34
N SER A 360 -5.31 -10.09 11.40
CA SER A 360 -6.08 -11.24 10.91
C SER A 360 -7.44 -10.81 10.38
N PHE A 361 -7.96 -11.57 9.41
CA PHE A 361 -9.28 -11.34 8.83
C PHE A 361 -9.92 -12.63 8.35
N LEU A 362 -11.23 -12.59 8.12
CA LEU A 362 -12.01 -13.71 7.63
C LEU A 362 -12.30 -13.55 6.14
N LEU A 363 -12.19 -14.64 5.39
CA LEU A 363 -12.79 -14.84 4.08
C LEU A 363 -13.93 -15.85 4.26
N GLY A 364 -15.10 -15.37 4.69
CA GLY A 364 -16.19 -16.25 5.11
C GLY A 364 -15.77 -17.14 6.30
N PRO A 365 -15.81 -18.48 6.19
CA PRO A 365 -15.40 -19.38 7.28
C PRO A 365 -13.87 -19.58 7.41
N LEU A 366 -13.08 -19.02 6.49
CA LEU A 366 -11.62 -19.13 6.48
C LEU A 366 -11.01 -17.95 7.25
N LEU A 367 -10.31 -18.23 8.35
CA LEU A 367 -9.53 -17.23 9.07
C LEU A 367 -8.11 -17.19 8.51
N VAL A 368 -7.70 -15.99 8.09
CA VAL A 368 -6.38 -15.66 7.58
C VAL A 368 -5.63 -14.91 8.68
N CYS A 369 -4.56 -15.51 9.18
CA CYS A 369 -3.70 -14.94 10.21
C CYS A 369 -2.36 -14.52 9.60
N ALA A 370 -2.12 -13.21 9.51
CA ALA A 370 -0.89 -12.66 8.95
C ALA A 370 0.10 -12.25 10.05
N SER A 371 1.35 -12.01 9.65
CA SER A 371 2.31 -11.26 10.47
C SER A 371 2.81 -10.06 9.68
N THR A 372 2.72 -8.89 10.31
CA THR A 372 3.12 -7.60 9.74
C THR A 372 4.40 -7.08 10.41
N SER A 373 5.15 -7.96 11.08
CA SER A 373 6.42 -7.64 11.75
C SER A 373 7.60 -8.20 10.95
N PRO A 374 8.72 -7.44 10.83
CA PRO A 374 9.92 -7.92 10.14
C PRO A 374 10.52 -9.15 10.82
N ASN A 375 10.41 -9.28 12.13
CA ASN A 375 11.19 -10.24 12.90
C ASN A 375 10.46 -11.55 13.21
N LYS A 376 9.20 -11.69 12.78
CA LYS A 376 8.38 -12.87 13.09
C LYS A 376 7.62 -13.36 11.87
N GLY A 377 7.76 -14.65 11.57
CA GLY A 377 6.88 -15.36 10.67
C GLY A 377 5.45 -15.43 11.22
N ALA A 378 4.46 -15.65 10.35
CA ALA A 378 3.07 -15.74 10.77
C ALA A 378 2.86 -16.86 11.82
N HIS A 379 3.52 -18.01 11.64
CA HIS A 379 3.46 -19.16 12.54
C HIS A 379 4.07 -18.91 13.94
N GLU A 380 4.86 -17.85 14.12
CA GLU A 380 5.46 -17.47 15.41
C GLU A 380 4.60 -16.45 16.18
N CYS A 381 3.58 -15.90 15.53
CA CYS A 381 2.69 -14.92 16.14
C CYS A 381 1.60 -15.61 16.97
N ALA A 382 1.30 -15.03 18.14
CA ALA A 382 0.14 -15.44 18.92
C ALA A 382 -1.14 -14.95 18.22
N HIS A 383 -1.94 -15.88 17.67
CA HIS A 383 -3.21 -15.55 17.02
C HIS A 383 -4.36 -15.64 18.02
N LYS A 384 -5.16 -14.57 18.12
CA LYS A 384 -6.40 -14.57 18.89
C LYS A 384 -7.51 -15.25 18.07
N LEU A 385 -7.75 -16.53 18.35
CA LEU A 385 -8.81 -17.29 17.70
C LEU A 385 -10.18 -16.98 18.34
N PRO A 386 -11.25 -16.84 17.54
CA PRO A 386 -12.62 -16.79 18.06
C PRO A 386 -12.99 -18.05 18.84
N LYS A 387 -14.03 -17.97 19.67
CA LYS A 387 -14.57 -19.15 20.33
C LYS A 387 -15.05 -20.18 19.31
N GLY A 388 -14.77 -21.46 19.55
CA GLY A 388 -15.19 -22.58 18.70
C GLY A 388 -14.02 -23.42 18.20
N ILE A 389 -14.30 -24.28 17.23
CA ILE A 389 -13.29 -25.12 16.58
C ILE A 389 -12.66 -24.34 15.42
N TRP A 390 -11.32 -24.27 15.40
CA TRP A 390 -10.54 -23.67 14.32
C TRP A 390 -9.39 -24.60 13.99
N LEU A 391 -9.45 -25.25 12.83
CA LEU A 391 -8.47 -26.25 12.42
C LEU A 391 -7.47 -25.64 11.43
N PRO A 392 -6.16 -25.63 11.75
CA PRO A 392 -5.15 -25.11 10.84
C PRO A 392 -4.97 -26.04 9.64
N PHE A 393 -4.64 -25.47 8.47
CA PHE A 393 -4.27 -26.24 7.28
C PHE A 393 -3.38 -25.44 6.33
N ASP A 394 -2.75 -26.13 5.38
CA ASP A 394 -2.01 -25.54 4.26
C ASP A 394 -2.21 -26.37 2.98
N PHE A 395 -1.73 -25.86 1.84
CA PHE A 395 -1.77 -26.58 0.56
C PHE A 395 -0.41 -27.24 0.26
N ALA A 396 0.25 -27.73 1.31
CA ALA A 396 1.64 -28.17 1.30
C ALA A 396 2.64 -27.07 0.91
N ASP A 397 2.32 -25.84 1.27
CA ASP A 397 3.02 -24.61 0.90
C ASP A 397 3.31 -23.74 2.15
N SER A 398 3.48 -24.36 3.31
CA SER A 398 3.79 -23.64 4.55
C SER A 398 5.08 -22.83 4.38
N HIS A 399 5.04 -21.55 4.74
CA HIS A 399 6.21 -20.66 4.67
C HIS A 399 6.10 -19.56 5.74
N PRO A 400 7.21 -19.13 6.39
CA PRO A 400 7.19 -18.08 7.41
C PRO A 400 6.52 -16.77 6.98
N ASP A 401 6.71 -16.38 5.71
CA ASP A 401 6.17 -15.16 5.11
C ASP A 401 4.76 -15.28 4.53
N LEU A 402 4.14 -16.45 4.61
CA LEU A 402 2.76 -16.63 4.17
C LEU A 402 1.80 -16.67 5.37
N PRO A 403 0.56 -16.16 5.22
CA PRO A 403 -0.43 -16.25 6.28
C PRO A 403 -0.74 -17.69 6.70
N VAL A 404 -1.03 -17.89 7.99
CA VAL A 404 -1.57 -19.15 8.52
C VAL A 404 -3.08 -19.17 8.28
N LEU A 405 -3.59 -20.32 7.83
CA LEU A 405 -5.00 -20.50 7.51
C LEU A 405 -5.66 -21.41 8.54
N TYR A 406 -6.84 -21.00 9.03
CA TYR A 406 -7.70 -21.83 9.87
C TYR A 406 -9.10 -21.94 9.26
N LEU A 407 -9.64 -23.15 9.21
CA LEU A 407 -11.04 -23.37 8.84
C LEU A 407 -11.89 -23.51 10.10
N CYS A 408 -12.97 -22.74 10.19
CA CYS A 408 -13.94 -22.85 11.27
C CYS A 408 -14.64 -24.23 11.24
N GLY A 409 -14.84 -24.86 12.40
CA GLY A 409 -15.65 -26.06 12.52
C GLY A 409 -17.09 -25.79 12.06
N GLY A 410 -17.68 -26.74 11.35
CA GLY A 410 -18.97 -26.56 10.70
C GLY A 410 -18.88 -26.10 9.24
N ALA A 411 -17.68 -25.93 8.67
CA ALA A 411 -17.51 -25.39 7.32
C ALA A 411 -16.95 -26.40 6.32
N ILE A 412 -17.43 -26.27 5.07
CA ILE A 412 -16.86 -26.91 3.87
C ILE A 412 -16.35 -25.80 2.95
N LEU A 413 -15.05 -25.85 2.64
CA LEU A 413 -14.36 -24.89 1.78
C LEU A 413 -14.10 -25.51 0.39
N PRO A 414 -14.76 -25.04 -0.68
CA PRO A 414 -14.45 -25.48 -2.03
C PRO A 414 -13.17 -24.83 -2.54
N VAL A 415 -12.24 -25.64 -3.04
CA VAL A 415 -10.95 -25.20 -3.58
C VAL A 415 -10.70 -25.85 -4.95
N GLY A 416 -10.18 -25.05 -5.88
CA GLY A 416 -9.92 -25.45 -7.25
C GLY A 416 -8.48 -25.89 -7.48
N LEU A 417 -8.17 -26.17 -8.75
CA LEU A 417 -6.80 -26.48 -9.18
C LEU A 417 -5.88 -25.25 -9.08
N PRO A 418 -4.57 -25.46 -8.87
CA PRO A 418 -3.57 -24.41 -9.00
C PRO A 418 -3.39 -24.06 -10.50
N ILE A 419 -4.08 -23.03 -10.96
CA ILE A 419 -4.03 -22.53 -12.35
C ILE A 419 -3.19 -21.25 -12.45
N ARG A 420 -2.70 -20.93 -13.66
CA ARG A 420 -1.85 -19.76 -13.94
C ARG A 420 -2.64 -18.49 -14.31
N HIS A 421 -3.88 -18.65 -14.74
CA HIS A 421 -4.84 -17.58 -14.98
C HIS A 421 -6.25 -18.18 -14.95
N VAL A 422 -7.30 -17.38 -14.71
CA VAL A 422 -8.66 -17.93 -14.54
C VAL A 422 -9.18 -18.67 -15.78
N GLY A 423 -8.68 -18.30 -16.96
CA GLY A 423 -9.05 -18.90 -18.24
C GLY A 423 -8.57 -20.34 -18.46
N GLU A 424 -7.67 -20.88 -17.64
CA GLU A 424 -7.30 -22.31 -17.71
C GLU A 424 -8.37 -23.22 -17.10
N ALA A 425 -9.23 -22.68 -16.22
CA ALA A 425 -10.23 -23.46 -15.51
C ALA A 425 -11.38 -23.91 -16.42
N ASN A 426 -11.75 -25.17 -16.32
CA ASN A 426 -12.90 -25.77 -16.97
C ASN A 426 -13.91 -26.25 -15.93
N LEU A 427 -15.19 -26.31 -16.31
CA LEU A 427 -16.25 -26.81 -15.43
C LEU A 427 -16.07 -28.28 -15.03
N GLU A 428 -15.41 -29.06 -15.88
CA GLU A 428 -15.14 -30.49 -15.66
C GLU A 428 -13.86 -30.75 -14.86
N ASP A 429 -13.11 -29.71 -14.51
CA ASP A 429 -11.89 -29.84 -13.70
C ASP A 429 -12.22 -30.42 -12.31
N ASP A 430 -11.26 -31.16 -11.75
CA ASP A 430 -11.37 -31.72 -10.42
C ASP A 430 -11.58 -30.63 -9.36
N LEU A 431 -12.54 -30.87 -8.47
CA LEU A 431 -12.84 -30.01 -7.33
C LEU A 431 -12.38 -30.68 -6.03
N SER A 432 -11.84 -29.90 -5.11
CA SER A 432 -11.56 -30.37 -3.75
C SER A 432 -12.44 -29.65 -2.72
N LEU A 433 -12.94 -30.38 -1.73
CA LEU A 433 -13.64 -29.84 -0.57
C LEU A 433 -12.79 -30.08 0.67
N ILE A 434 -12.41 -29.01 1.38
CA ILE A 434 -11.79 -29.11 2.70
C ILE A 434 -12.90 -28.99 3.75
N VAL A 435 -13.03 -29.99 4.61
CA VAL A 435 -14.15 -30.14 5.55
C VAL A 435 -13.61 -30.06 6.98
N ALA A 436 -14.11 -29.09 7.76
CA ALA A 436 -13.92 -29.03 9.20
C ALA A 436 -15.26 -29.31 9.89
N LEU A 437 -15.38 -30.45 10.59
CA LEU A 437 -16.59 -30.79 11.33
C LEU A 437 -16.70 -29.95 12.61
N ASP A 438 -17.92 -29.57 12.97
CA ASP A 438 -18.24 -28.94 14.27
C ASP A 438 -18.27 -29.98 15.41
N GLU A 439 -18.60 -29.54 16.63
CA GLU A 439 -18.73 -30.42 17.79
C GLU A 439 -19.85 -31.48 17.67
N ASN A 440 -20.78 -31.30 16.73
CA ASN A 440 -21.87 -32.23 16.44
C ASN A 440 -21.56 -33.14 15.24
N GLY A 441 -20.34 -33.06 14.70
CA GLY A 441 -19.91 -33.86 13.54
C GLY A 441 -20.53 -33.39 12.22
N LYS A 442 -20.89 -32.10 12.09
CA LYS A 442 -21.55 -31.52 10.91
C LYS A 442 -20.69 -30.46 10.24
N ALA A 443 -20.88 -30.26 8.94
CA ALA A 443 -20.36 -29.10 8.22
C ALA A 443 -21.20 -28.77 6.99
N GLU A 444 -21.21 -27.50 6.58
CA GLU A 444 -21.87 -27.03 5.37
C GLU A 444 -20.97 -26.09 4.55
N GLY A 445 -21.19 -26.05 3.23
CA GLY A 445 -20.50 -25.13 2.34
C GLY A 445 -21.27 -24.84 1.08
N ILE A 446 -20.86 -23.77 0.40
CA ILE A 446 -21.54 -23.25 -0.78
C ILE A 446 -20.50 -23.02 -1.87
N LEU A 447 -20.85 -23.34 -3.12
CA LEU A 447 -20.06 -23.04 -4.30
C LEU A 447 -20.96 -22.40 -5.36
N PHE A 448 -20.61 -21.20 -5.81
CA PHE A 448 -21.24 -20.50 -6.93
C PHE A 448 -20.37 -20.60 -8.19
N GLU A 449 -20.98 -21.04 -9.29
CA GLU A 449 -20.34 -21.17 -10.61
C GLU A 449 -21.25 -20.56 -11.68
N ASP A 450 -20.67 -19.72 -12.55
CA ASP A 450 -21.31 -19.17 -13.74
C ASP A 450 -20.27 -19.06 -14.86
N ALA A 451 -20.61 -18.39 -15.96
CA ALA A 451 -19.73 -18.21 -17.12
C ALA A 451 -18.45 -17.40 -16.81
N GLY A 452 -18.29 -16.86 -15.60
CA GLY A 452 -17.15 -16.06 -15.17
C GLY A 452 -17.18 -14.60 -15.66
N ASP A 453 -17.80 -14.32 -16.80
CA ASP A 453 -18.09 -12.96 -17.28
C ASP A 453 -19.52 -12.91 -17.85
N GLY A 454 -20.03 -11.71 -18.12
CA GLY A 454 -21.38 -11.45 -18.62
C GLY A 454 -22.48 -11.57 -17.57
N TYR A 455 -23.73 -11.44 -18.01
CA TYR A 455 -24.91 -11.22 -17.16
C TYR A 455 -25.90 -12.39 -17.12
N ALA A 456 -25.60 -13.52 -17.78
CA ALA A 456 -26.52 -14.65 -17.85
C ALA A 456 -26.93 -15.19 -16.46
N PHE A 457 -26.03 -15.11 -15.47
CA PHE A 457 -26.33 -15.50 -14.08
C PHE A 457 -27.53 -14.73 -13.48
N THR A 458 -27.79 -13.50 -13.93
CA THR A 458 -28.95 -12.71 -13.46
C THR A 458 -30.29 -13.27 -13.94
N GLN A 459 -30.27 -14.10 -14.98
CA GLN A 459 -31.44 -14.78 -15.55
C GLN A 459 -31.57 -16.23 -15.07
N GLY A 460 -30.70 -16.66 -14.14
CA GLY A 460 -30.68 -18.02 -13.62
C GLY A 460 -29.58 -18.91 -14.21
N ASP A 461 -28.79 -18.45 -15.18
CA ASP A 461 -27.71 -19.24 -15.81
C ASP A 461 -26.45 -19.30 -14.94
N TYR A 462 -26.56 -20.07 -13.88
CA TYR A 462 -25.50 -20.40 -12.93
C TYR A 462 -25.79 -21.77 -12.28
N LEU A 463 -24.83 -22.27 -11.51
CA LEU A 463 -24.99 -23.38 -10.58
C LEU A 463 -24.57 -22.91 -9.19
N LEU A 464 -25.50 -22.93 -8.23
CA LEU A 464 -25.21 -22.72 -6.81
C LEU A 464 -25.38 -24.05 -6.09
N THR A 465 -24.28 -24.63 -5.62
CA THR A 465 -24.26 -25.92 -4.95
C THR A 465 -24.14 -25.75 -3.44
N TYR A 466 -24.97 -26.47 -2.69
CA TYR A 466 -24.89 -26.57 -1.25
C TYR A 466 -24.43 -27.98 -0.85
N TYR A 467 -23.27 -28.05 -0.22
CA TYR A 467 -22.69 -29.28 0.32
C TYR A 467 -22.99 -29.40 1.81
N SER A 468 -23.22 -30.63 2.27
CA SER A 468 -23.32 -30.98 3.69
C SER A 468 -22.43 -32.18 3.99
N ALA A 469 -21.78 -32.18 5.16
CA ALA A 469 -21.08 -33.32 5.73
C ALA A 469 -21.72 -33.67 7.09
N GLU A 470 -21.95 -34.95 7.35
CA GLU A 470 -22.47 -35.42 8.64
C GLU A 470 -21.79 -36.72 9.06
N LEU A 471 -21.29 -36.75 10.29
CA LEU A 471 -20.71 -37.92 10.93
C LEU A 471 -21.80 -38.76 11.59
N HIS A 472 -21.93 -40.01 11.16
CA HIS A 472 -22.78 -41.00 11.81
C HIS A 472 -21.94 -42.18 12.25
N SER A 473 -21.87 -42.42 13.56
CA SER A 473 -20.97 -43.41 14.18
C SER A 473 -19.50 -43.11 13.83
N SER A 474 -18.92 -43.80 12.85
CA SER A 474 -17.53 -43.60 12.40
C SER A 474 -17.43 -43.25 10.92
N VAL A 475 -18.54 -42.92 10.25
CA VAL A 475 -18.56 -42.62 8.81
C VAL A 475 -19.07 -41.20 8.60
N VAL A 476 -18.26 -40.38 7.93
CA VAL A 476 -18.69 -39.07 7.44
C VAL A 476 -19.28 -39.25 6.06
N THR A 477 -20.49 -38.75 5.86
CA THR A 477 -21.15 -38.70 4.56
C THR A 477 -21.14 -37.27 4.06
N VAL A 478 -20.51 -37.04 2.91
CA VAL A 478 -20.55 -35.75 2.21
C VAL A 478 -21.47 -35.87 1.00
N LYS A 479 -22.39 -34.91 0.85
CA LYS A 479 -23.35 -34.90 -0.25
C LYS A 479 -23.77 -33.48 -0.63
N VAL A 480 -24.35 -33.36 -1.82
CA VAL A 480 -25.10 -32.18 -2.22
C VAL A 480 -26.53 -32.32 -1.70
N PHE A 481 -26.96 -31.40 -0.83
CA PHE A 481 -28.34 -31.42 -0.30
C PHE A 481 -29.27 -30.45 -1.03
N LYS A 482 -28.70 -29.45 -1.74
CA LYS A 482 -29.48 -28.47 -2.51
C LYS A 482 -28.66 -27.94 -3.70
N SER A 483 -29.35 -27.60 -4.78
CA SER A 483 -28.77 -26.88 -5.91
C SER A 483 -29.76 -25.85 -6.44
N GLU A 484 -29.25 -24.72 -6.92
CA GLU A 484 -30.04 -23.67 -7.56
C GLU A 484 -29.40 -23.24 -8.88
N GLY A 485 -30.19 -22.57 -9.73
CA GLY A 485 -29.79 -22.14 -11.07
C GLY A 485 -30.09 -23.17 -12.15
N SER A 486 -29.91 -22.78 -13.42
CA SER A 486 -30.26 -23.57 -14.60
C SER A 486 -29.12 -24.47 -15.10
N TRP A 487 -27.87 -24.21 -14.67
CA TRP A 487 -26.71 -24.96 -15.12
C TRP A 487 -26.79 -26.41 -14.64
N ARG A 488 -26.47 -27.33 -15.56
CA ARG A 488 -26.33 -28.74 -15.21
C ARG A 488 -25.01 -28.92 -14.49
N ARG A 489 -25.05 -29.65 -13.37
CA ARG A 489 -23.85 -30.05 -12.63
C ARG A 489 -22.88 -30.81 -13.55
N PRO A 490 -21.60 -30.41 -13.63
CA PRO A 490 -20.59 -31.11 -14.40
C PRO A 490 -20.27 -32.46 -13.76
N LYS A 491 -19.91 -33.45 -14.58
CA LYS A 491 -19.43 -34.74 -14.09
C LYS A 491 -17.91 -34.67 -13.91
N ARG A 492 -17.45 -34.21 -12.75
CA ARG A 492 -16.04 -34.07 -12.38
C ARG A 492 -15.69 -34.91 -11.16
N ASN A 493 -14.40 -35.18 -10.96
CA ASN A 493 -13.96 -35.83 -9.72
C ASN A 493 -14.08 -34.82 -8.56
N LEU A 494 -14.44 -35.35 -7.40
CA LEU A 494 -14.55 -34.59 -6.16
C LEU A 494 -13.65 -35.24 -5.12
N LYS A 495 -12.63 -34.51 -4.67
CA LYS A 495 -11.76 -34.93 -3.58
C LYS A 495 -12.23 -34.31 -2.27
N ILE A 496 -12.64 -35.14 -1.32
CA ILE A 496 -13.00 -34.71 0.03
C ILE A 496 -11.76 -34.80 0.91
N ASN A 497 -11.43 -33.75 1.66
CA ASN A 497 -10.37 -33.75 2.65
C ASN A 497 -10.95 -33.31 4.00
N ILE A 498 -11.04 -34.23 4.95
CA ILE A 498 -11.57 -33.95 6.29
C ILE A 498 -10.41 -33.62 7.22
N LEU A 499 -10.46 -32.45 7.84
CA LEU A 499 -9.48 -31.97 8.81
C LEU A 499 -9.61 -32.71 10.14
N LEU A 500 -8.48 -33.19 10.66
CA LEU A 500 -8.38 -33.92 11.92
C LEU A 500 -7.73 -33.11 13.05
N GLY A 501 -7.04 -32.01 12.73
CA GLY A 501 -6.23 -31.21 13.65
C GLY A 501 -4.74 -31.18 13.25
N GLY A 502 -3.99 -30.18 13.70
CA GLY A 502 -2.55 -30.03 13.40
C GLY A 502 -2.17 -30.05 11.92
N GLY A 503 -3.10 -29.65 11.02
CA GLY A 503 -2.94 -29.74 9.56
C GLY A 503 -3.24 -31.11 8.95
N ALA A 504 -3.46 -32.16 9.74
CA ALA A 504 -3.70 -33.50 9.24
C ALA A 504 -5.07 -33.60 8.57
N MET A 505 -5.10 -34.32 7.44
CA MET A 505 -6.31 -34.60 6.68
C MET A 505 -6.43 -36.08 6.35
N VAL A 506 -7.66 -36.55 6.24
CA VAL A 506 -8.00 -37.83 5.58
C VAL A 506 -8.83 -37.56 4.36
N SER A 507 -8.55 -38.28 3.28
CA SER A 507 -9.16 -38.01 1.98
C SER A 507 -9.99 -39.17 1.46
N ALA A 508 -11.01 -38.84 0.67
CA ALA A 508 -11.74 -39.78 -0.17
C ALA A 508 -12.05 -39.14 -1.52
N ASP A 509 -12.00 -39.96 -2.57
CA ASP A 509 -12.34 -39.56 -3.93
C ASP A 509 -13.77 -39.98 -4.26
N GLY A 510 -14.46 -39.16 -5.05
CA GLY A 510 -15.79 -39.43 -5.55
C GLY A 510 -16.12 -38.60 -6.78
N VAL A 511 -17.41 -38.46 -7.05
CA VAL A 511 -17.93 -37.68 -8.19
C VAL A 511 -18.84 -36.58 -7.65
N ASP A 512 -18.67 -35.35 -8.15
CA ASP A 512 -19.49 -34.21 -7.73
C ASP A 512 -20.99 -34.51 -7.95
N GLY A 513 -21.80 -34.28 -6.91
CA GLY A 513 -23.23 -34.62 -6.86
C GLY A 513 -23.56 -36.03 -6.34
N GLY A 514 -22.58 -36.91 -6.19
CA GLY A 514 -22.75 -38.20 -5.52
C GLY A 514 -22.72 -38.08 -3.99
N GLU A 515 -23.16 -39.13 -3.29
CA GLU A 515 -22.87 -39.31 -1.86
C GLU A 515 -21.50 -39.98 -1.71
N ILE A 516 -20.61 -39.35 -0.94
CA ILE A 516 -19.25 -39.84 -0.68
C ILE A 516 -19.16 -40.20 0.80
N HIS A 517 -18.73 -41.42 1.09
CA HIS A 517 -18.58 -41.93 2.45
C HIS A 517 -17.10 -42.08 2.78
N LEU A 518 -16.69 -41.55 3.93
CA LEU A 518 -15.34 -41.66 4.45
C LEU A 518 -15.40 -42.22 5.87
N THR A 519 -14.75 -43.35 6.10
CA THR A 519 -14.62 -43.95 7.44
C THR A 519 -13.52 -43.23 8.22
N MET A 520 -13.90 -42.58 9.32
CA MET A 520 -12.97 -41.90 10.21
C MET A 520 -11.99 -42.90 10.84
N PRO A 521 -10.69 -42.56 10.93
CA PRO A 521 -9.72 -43.37 11.66
C PRO A 521 -10.09 -43.49 13.15
N SER A 522 -9.55 -44.50 13.83
CA SER A 522 -9.65 -44.57 15.30
C SER A 522 -8.94 -43.38 15.96
N GLU A 523 -9.31 -43.04 17.20
CA GLU A 523 -8.66 -41.94 17.95
C GLU A 523 -7.13 -42.08 17.99
N SER A 524 -6.62 -43.30 18.19
CA SER A 524 -5.17 -43.57 18.18
C SER A 524 -4.53 -43.30 16.82
N GLN A 525 -5.23 -43.60 15.72
CA GLN A 525 -4.76 -43.30 14.36
C GLN A 525 -4.80 -41.79 14.10
N VAL A 526 -5.86 -41.10 14.54
CA VAL A 526 -5.97 -39.63 14.45
C VAL A 526 -4.80 -38.97 15.17
N SER A 527 -4.52 -39.33 16.43
CA SER A 527 -3.38 -38.77 17.17
C SER A 527 -2.04 -39.01 16.47
N SER A 528 -1.85 -40.19 15.86
CA SER A 528 -0.64 -40.50 15.08
C SER A 528 -0.53 -39.66 13.79
N LEU A 529 -1.65 -39.43 13.09
CA LEU A 529 -1.67 -38.62 11.88
C LEU A 529 -1.42 -37.14 12.19
N VAL A 530 -2.04 -36.62 13.26
CA VAL A 530 -1.82 -35.24 13.73
C VAL A 530 -0.34 -35.03 14.10
N ALA A 531 0.23 -35.90 14.93
CA ALA A 531 1.64 -35.79 15.31
C ALA A 531 2.59 -35.88 14.10
N THR A 532 2.24 -36.69 13.11
CA THR A 532 3.03 -36.83 11.86
C THR A 532 2.95 -35.54 11.03
N SER A 533 1.74 -34.99 10.85
CA SER A 533 1.49 -33.73 10.15
C SER A 533 2.22 -32.56 10.80
N GLU A 534 2.16 -32.43 12.13
CA GLU A 534 2.88 -31.39 12.88
C GLU A 534 4.40 -31.52 12.72
N LEU A 535 4.91 -32.76 12.74
CA LEU A 535 6.34 -33.03 12.52
C LEU A 535 6.76 -32.68 11.08
N GLU A 536 5.96 -33.02 10.08
CA GLU A 536 6.21 -32.67 8.67
C GLU A 536 6.14 -31.17 8.44
N HIS A 537 5.16 -30.49 9.04
CA HIS A 537 5.05 -29.04 9.01
C HIS A 537 6.29 -28.37 9.62
N LYS A 538 6.72 -28.82 10.80
CA LYS A 538 7.93 -28.32 11.45
C LYS A 538 9.19 -28.56 10.59
N LYS A 539 9.35 -29.76 10.03
CA LYS A 539 10.46 -30.08 9.13
C LYS A 539 10.48 -29.20 7.89
N ARG A 540 9.31 -28.92 7.30
CA ARG A 540 9.20 -28.01 6.16
C ARG A 540 9.68 -26.61 6.53
N LEU A 541 9.21 -26.05 7.65
CA LEU A 541 9.65 -24.74 8.13
C LEU A 541 11.17 -24.69 8.40
N GLU A 542 11.76 -25.75 8.96
CA GLU A 542 13.20 -25.84 9.22
C GLU A 542 14.06 -25.97 7.94
N MET A 543 13.48 -26.46 6.84
CA MET A 543 14.17 -26.64 5.55
C MET A 543 14.10 -25.41 4.63
N ILE A 544 13.21 -24.46 4.93
CA ILE A 544 13.00 -23.28 4.10
C ILE A 544 14.21 -22.35 4.21
N GLN A 545 14.71 -21.91 3.06
CA GLN A 545 15.67 -20.81 3.01
C GLN A 545 14.89 -19.51 3.24
N PRO A 546 15.19 -18.76 4.31
CA PRO A 546 14.49 -17.51 4.59
C PRO A 546 14.81 -16.50 3.50
N ILE A 547 13.83 -15.64 3.18
CA ILE A 547 14.10 -14.51 2.30
C ILE A 547 15.19 -13.65 2.95
N PRO A 548 16.27 -13.31 2.23
CA PRO A 548 17.34 -12.48 2.77
C PRO A 548 16.79 -11.15 3.27
N ASP A 549 17.14 -10.80 4.51
CA ASP A 549 16.86 -9.50 5.12
C ASP A 549 17.93 -8.49 4.69
N ILE A 550 18.05 -8.30 3.38
CA ILE A 550 19.00 -7.38 2.77
C ILE A 550 18.18 -6.14 2.39
N ASP A 551 18.65 -4.97 2.82
CA ASP A 551 18.09 -3.66 2.44
C ASP A 551 18.25 -3.35 0.93
N GLU A 552 18.77 -4.30 0.13
CA GLU A 552 19.07 -4.16 -1.30
C GLU A 552 18.63 -5.41 -2.10
N PRO A 553 17.96 -5.25 -3.24
CA PRO A 553 17.87 -6.30 -4.24
C PRO A 553 19.22 -6.43 -4.97
N SER A 554 19.66 -7.67 -5.20
CA SER A 554 20.90 -7.97 -5.92
C SER A 554 20.83 -7.47 -7.37
N GLY A 555 21.50 -6.34 -7.66
CA GLY A 555 21.64 -5.76 -8.99
C GLY A 555 23.11 -5.62 -9.39
N GLN A 556 23.51 -6.44 -10.36
CA GLN A 556 24.68 -6.42 -11.26
C GLN A 556 25.90 -5.51 -10.98
N GLU A 557 27.08 -6.16 -11.02
CA GLU A 557 28.42 -5.56 -11.04
C GLU A 557 28.59 -4.47 -12.11
N GLY A 558 29.02 -3.27 -11.68
CA GLY A 558 29.40 -2.20 -12.60
C GLY A 558 29.65 -0.85 -11.94
N ALA A 559 30.70 -0.77 -11.09
CA ALA A 559 31.42 0.44 -10.68
C ALA A 559 30.62 1.75 -10.42
N GLU A 560 30.30 2.01 -9.14
CA GLU A 560 30.35 3.36 -8.56
C GLU A 560 30.63 3.22 -7.06
N LEU A 561 31.52 4.05 -6.51
CA LEU A 561 31.90 4.04 -5.09
C LEU A 561 30.67 4.34 -4.21
N SER A 562 30.03 3.31 -3.68
CA SER A 562 29.26 3.25 -2.42
C SER A 562 28.37 4.48 -2.12
N LYS A 563 27.11 4.43 -2.59
CA LYS A 563 25.96 5.19 -2.02
C LYS A 563 25.45 4.51 -0.73
N ILE A 564 26.36 4.07 0.14
CA ILE A 564 26.06 3.27 1.34
C ILE A 564 26.02 4.17 2.58
N PRO A 565 24.95 4.12 3.40
CA PRO A 565 24.86 4.97 4.59
C PRO A 565 26.03 4.73 5.54
N VAL A 566 26.49 5.81 6.17
CA VAL A 566 27.48 5.75 7.22
C VAL A 566 26.76 5.47 8.54
N ASP A 567 27.00 4.28 9.08
CA ASP A 567 26.58 3.93 10.43
C ASP A 567 27.53 4.56 11.46
N LEU A 568 26.92 5.19 12.47
CA LEU A 568 27.57 5.67 13.70
C LEU A 568 26.93 4.92 14.87
N LYS A 569 27.68 4.08 15.57
CA LYS A 569 27.14 3.16 16.58
C LYS A 569 28.04 3.11 17.81
N SER A 570 27.65 3.84 18.85
CA SER A 570 28.31 3.82 20.15
C SER A 570 27.28 4.06 21.26
N GLY A 571 27.56 3.51 22.46
CA GLY A 571 26.71 3.75 23.62
C GLY A 571 25.27 3.27 23.43
N ASP A 572 24.32 4.17 23.73
CA ASP A 572 22.89 3.89 23.67
C ASP A 572 22.30 4.17 22.26
N TRP A 573 23.12 4.53 21.28
CA TRP A 573 22.65 5.04 20.00
C TRP A 573 23.18 4.28 18.77
N LEU A 574 22.31 4.18 17.78
CA LEU A 574 22.65 3.81 16.40
C LEU A 574 22.05 4.86 15.46
N LEU A 575 22.92 5.51 14.67
CA LEU A 575 22.54 6.49 13.67
C LEU A 575 22.94 6.00 12.28
N LYS A 576 22.05 6.20 11.30
CA LYS A 576 22.35 6.00 9.88
C LYS A 576 22.39 7.34 9.17
N ILE A 577 23.53 7.68 8.56
CA ILE A 577 23.81 9.00 7.98
C ILE A 577 24.07 8.85 6.48
N VAL A 578 23.52 9.71 5.64
CA VAL A 578 23.72 9.69 4.17
C VAL A 578 24.44 10.96 3.72
N PRO A 579 25.79 10.94 3.65
CA PRO A 579 26.57 12.11 3.23
C PRO A 579 26.14 12.68 1.87
N TRP A 580 25.78 11.83 0.91
CA TRP A 580 25.49 12.26 -0.46
C TRP A 580 24.13 12.93 -0.65
N ILE A 581 23.30 13.03 0.39
CA ILE A 581 22.02 13.76 0.35
C ILE A 581 21.89 14.66 1.57
N GLY A 582 22.37 15.90 1.45
CA GLY A 582 22.28 16.91 2.50
C GLY A 582 22.95 16.53 3.83
N GLY A 583 23.83 15.52 3.82
CA GLY A 583 24.38 14.91 5.02
C GLY A 583 23.36 14.29 5.96
N ARG A 584 22.15 13.97 5.48
CA ARG A 584 20.95 13.66 6.28
C ARG A 584 21.15 12.50 7.26
N ILE A 585 20.55 12.59 8.44
CA ILE A 585 20.38 11.42 9.32
C ILE A 585 19.03 10.79 8.98
N ILE A 586 19.06 9.55 8.51
CA ILE A 586 17.86 8.82 8.07
C ILE A 586 17.34 7.85 9.12
N SER A 587 18.12 7.57 10.17
CA SER A 587 17.67 6.78 11.31
C SER A 587 18.34 7.25 12.59
N MET A 588 17.56 7.36 13.67
CA MET A 588 18.07 7.51 15.04
C MET A 588 17.37 6.49 15.94
N THR A 589 18.13 5.48 16.38
CA THR A 589 17.63 4.38 17.21
C THR A 589 18.28 4.43 18.59
N HIS A 590 17.46 4.41 19.63
CA HIS A 590 17.91 4.25 21.01
C HIS A 590 17.90 2.76 21.37
N LEU A 591 19.10 2.17 21.47
CA LEU A 591 19.31 0.73 21.59
C LEU A 591 18.71 0.13 22.87
N PRO A 592 18.83 0.75 24.07
CA PRO A 592 18.30 0.15 25.29
C PRO A 592 16.77 0.00 25.32
N SER A 593 16.03 0.88 24.63
CA SER A 593 14.56 0.83 24.58
C SER A 593 14.03 0.27 23.25
N ASP A 594 14.92 -0.08 22.32
CA ASP A 594 14.60 -0.48 20.94
C ASP A 594 13.68 0.53 20.23
N SER A 595 13.76 1.81 20.62
CA SER A 595 12.89 2.87 20.09
C SER A 595 13.57 3.59 18.94
N GLN A 596 12.96 3.55 17.76
CA GLN A 596 13.39 4.30 16.59
C GLN A 596 12.65 5.65 16.56
N TRP A 597 13.33 6.71 17.01
CA TRP A 597 12.73 8.04 17.13
C TRP A 597 12.64 8.79 15.80
N LEU A 598 13.56 8.49 14.89
CA LEU A 598 13.61 9.06 13.55
C LEU A 598 13.84 7.92 12.58
N HIS A 599 12.98 7.82 11.57
CA HIS A 599 13.17 6.97 10.40
C HIS A 599 12.72 7.71 9.15
N SER A 600 13.58 7.72 8.14
CA SER A 600 13.38 8.49 6.92
C SER A 600 13.92 7.75 5.71
N ARG A 601 13.31 8.01 4.55
CA ARG A 601 13.84 7.58 3.27
C ARG A 601 14.88 8.59 2.80
N ILE A 602 15.81 8.10 1.99
CA ILE A 602 16.84 8.87 1.31
C ILE A 602 16.28 10.14 0.63
N GLU A 603 15.01 10.15 0.20
CA GLU A 603 14.38 11.27 -0.51
C GLU A 603 13.30 12.03 0.28
N ILE A 604 12.85 11.52 1.44
CA ILE A 604 11.71 12.07 2.20
C ILE A 604 11.99 12.06 3.71
N ASN A 605 11.72 13.20 4.36
CA ASN A 605 11.86 13.45 5.81
C ASN A 605 13.29 13.23 6.33
N GLY A 606 13.45 13.10 7.65
CA GLY A 606 14.72 12.81 8.32
C GLY A 606 15.26 13.98 9.13
N TYR A 607 16.54 13.94 9.46
CA TYR A 607 17.25 15.07 10.04
C TYR A 607 17.96 15.83 8.92
N GLU A 608 17.48 17.04 8.65
CA GLU A 608 17.98 17.88 7.57
C GLU A 608 18.47 19.23 8.08
N GLU A 609 19.31 19.89 7.28
CA GLU A 609 19.63 21.30 7.50
C GLU A 609 19.41 22.11 6.24
N TYR A 610 18.98 23.33 6.46
CA TYR A 610 18.75 24.31 5.41
C TYR A 610 19.54 25.59 5.71
N SER A 611 19.93 26.31 4.65
CA SER A 611 20.73 27.54 4.73
C SER A 611 19.90 28.82 4.54
N GLY A 612 18.57 28.73 4.58
CA GLY A 612 17.65 29.84 4.36
C GLY A 612 16.28 29.61 5.00
N THR A 613 15.48 30.66 4.99
CA THR A 613 14.14 30.69 5.60
C THR A 613 13.09 29.94 4.79
N GLU A 614 13.33 29.74 3.49
CA GLU A 614 12.47 28.97 2.59
C GLU A 614 12.59 27.46 2.83
N TYR A 615 11.48 26.73 2.67
CA TYR A 615 11.48 25.27 2.65
C TYR A 615 12.30 24.76 1.46
N ARG A 616 13.19 23.77 1.68
CA ARG A 616 14.14 23.27 0.66
C ARG A 616 15.12 24.31 0.09
N SER A 617 15.56 25.25 0.92
CA SER A 617 16.76 26.03 0.62
C SER A 617 18.04 25.16 0.67
N ALA A 618 19.16 25.67 0.16
CA ALA A 618 20.41 24.92 0.04
C ALA A 618 20.85 24.29 1.38
N GLY A 619 21.42 23.09 1.32
CA GLY A 619 21.87 22.27 2.45
C GLY A 619 21.15 20.91 2.53
N CYS A 620 19.93 20.80 1.99
CA CYS A 620 19.11 19.59 2.11
C CYS A 620 19.31 18.56 0.98
N THR A 621 19.85 18.96 -0.16
CA THR A 621 20.05 18.09 -1.35
C THR A 621 21.50 17.99 -1.79
N GLU A 622 22.36 18.81 -1.20
CA GLU A 622 23.75 18.97 -1.55
C GLU A 622 24.55 17.77 -1.11
N GLU A 623 25.51 17.35 -1.92
CA GLU A 623 26.41 16.26 -1.57
C GLU A 623 27.42 16.76 -0.52
N TYR A 624 27.41 16.16 0.67
CA TYR A 624 28.40 16.46 1.69
C TYR A 624 29.62 15.57 1.52
N LYS A 625 30.80 16.19 1.58
CA LYS A 625 32.07 15.49 1.64
C LYS A 625 32.37 15.16 3.10
N VAL A 626 32.60 13.88 3.40
CA VAL A 626 33.12 13.45 4.70
C VAL A 626 34.56 13.94 4.81
N THR A 627 34.82 14.88 5.72
CA THR A 627 36.15 15.48 5.91
C THR A 627 36.97 14.76 6.96
N ARG A 628 36.32 14.17 7.98
CA ARG A 628 36.94 13.31 9.00
C ARG A 628 35.94 12.27 9.50
N ARG A 629 36.43 11.07 9.81
CA ARG A 629 35.67 10.00 10.49
C ARG A 629 36.58 9.35 11.52
N TYR A 630 36.08 9.20 12.74
CA TYR A 630 36.75 8.50 13.83
C TYR A 630 35.95 7.23 14.17
N LEU A 631 36.60 6.07 14.08
CA LEU A 631 36.01 4.77 14.36
C LEU A 631 36.59 4.20 15.67
N GLU A 632 35.74 3.52 16.43
CA GLU A 632 35.97 3.03 17.80
C GLU A 632 37.26 2.20 17.98
N GLN A 633 37.81 1.63 16.90
CA GLN A 633 39.08 0.87 16.89
C GLN A 633 40.33 1.68 17.26
N SER A 634 40.23 3.02 17.40
CA SER A 634 41.34 3.93 17.70
C SER A 634 41.36 4.51 19.12
N GLY A 635 40.32 4.27 19.93
CA GLY A 635 40.20 4.86 21.27
C GLY A 635 39.74 6.34 21.30
N GLU A 636 39.42 6.93 20.15
CA GLU A 636 38.87 8.29 19.97
C GLU A 636 37.32 8.30 19.91
N GLU A 637 36.68 9.46 20.07
CA GLU A 637 35.21 9.64 20.01
C GLU A 637 34.64 9.22 18.65
N GLU A 638 33.58 8.39 18.64
CA GLU A 638 32.94 8.02 17.38
C GLU A 638 32.19 9.24 16.81
N SER A 639 32.71 9.76 15.70
CA SER A 639 32.20 10.99 15.11
C SER A 639 32.45 11.05 13.61
N ILE A 640 31.61 11.83 12.94
CA ILE A 640 31.71 12.14 11.52
C ILE A 640 31.62 13.65 11.32
N CYS A 641 32.60 14.21 10.62
CA CYS A 641 32.61 15.58 10.16
C CYS A 641 32.33 15.60 8.65
N MET A 642 31.39 16.44 8.24
CA MET A 642 30.94 16.54 6.86
C MET A 642 30.79 18.00 6.44
N GLU A 643 30.97 18.26 5.14
CA GLU A 643 30.87 19.61 4.58
C GLU A 643 30.16 19.60 3.22
N GLY A 644 29.09 20.40 3.08
CA GLY A 644 28.39 20.64 1.83
C GLY A 644 28.65 22.05 1.29
N ASP A 645 28.91 22.18 0.00
CA ASP A 645 28.94 23.48 -0.68
C ASP A 645 27.51 23.92 -0.98
N ILE A 646 27.07 25.02 -0.38
CA ILE A 646 25.71 25.57 -0.49
C ILE A 646 25.66 26.81 -1.40
N GLY A 647 26.69 26.99 -2.22
CA GLY A 647 26.81 28.05 -3.22
C GLY A 647 27.19 29.42 -2.65
N GLY A 648 27.69 30.31 -3.53
CA GLY A 648 28.05 31.69 -3.15
C GLY A 648 29.29 31.80 -2.26
N GLY A 649 30.17 30.78 -2.28
CA GLY A 649 31.39 30.73 -1.46
C GLY A 649 31.15 30.36 0.01
N LEU A 650 29.98 29.78 0.30
CA LEU A 650 29.56 29.32 1.61
C LEU A 650 29.62 27.79 1.73
N VAL A 651 29.96 27.30 2.92
CA VAL A 651 29.99 25.88 3.25
C VAL A 651 29.15 25.64 4.49
N LEU A 652 28.28 24.63 4.44
CA LEU A 652 27.56 24.11 5.58
C LEU A 652 28.36 22.93 6.15
N GLN A 653 28.89 23.09 7.36
CA GLN A 653 29.64 22.05 8.07
C GLN A 653 28.74 21.40 9.11
N ARG A 654 28.82 20.08 9.23
CA ARG A 654 28.12 19.30 10.24
C ARG A 654 29.09 18.34 10.92
N GLN A 655 29.08 18.31 12.25
CA GLN A 655 29.76 17.29 13.04
C GLN A 655 28.72 16.54 13.87
N ILE A 656 28.68 15.22 13.72
CA ILE A 656 27.81 14.34 14.51
C ILE A 656 28.72 13.46 15.35
N SER A 657 28.51 13.44 16.66
CA SER A 657 29.30 12.64 17.60
C SER A 657 28.43 11.97 18.65
N ILE A 658 28.86 10.80 19.11
CA ILE A 658 28.34 10.17 20.33
C ILE A 658 29.39 10.42 21.41
N LEU A 659 29.02 11.16 22.47
CA LEU A 659 29.99 11.63 23.46
C LEU A 659 30.57 10.46 24.26
N LYS A 660 31.90 10.33 24.29
CA LYS A 660 32.57 9.25 25.02
C LYS A 660 32.37 9.36 26.53
N ASP A 661 32.40 10.59 27.05
CA ASP A 661 32.24 10.86 28.49
C ASP A 661 30.77 10.71 28.95
N ASN A 662 29.82 10.70 28.00
CA ASN A 662 28.42 10.40 28.25
C ASN A 662 27.76 9.72 27.04
N PRO A 663 27.85 8.39 26.92
CA PRO A 663 27.40 7.62 25.75
C PRO A 663 25.87 7.62 25.53
N LYS A 664 25.14 8.32 26.40
CA LYS A 664 23.69 8.55 26.29
C LYS A 664 23.35 9.75 25.40
N ILE A 665 24.35 10.55 25.05
CA ILE A 665 24.17 11.82 24.33
C ILE A 665 24.71 11.70 22.91
N VAL A 666 23.84 12.01 21.95
CA VAL A 666 24.24 12.37 20.58
C VAL A 666 24.39 13.89 20.53
N GLN A 667 25.52 14.38 20.05
CA GLN A 667 25.76 15.80 19.80
C GLN A 667 25.82 16.05 18.29
N ILE A 668 25.15 17.12 17.85
CA ILE A 668 25.18 17.58 16.47
C ILE A 668 25.54 19.07 16.48
N ASP A 669 26.65 19.39 15.83
CA ASP A 669 27.20 20.73 15.70
C ASP A 669 27.17 21.15 14.24
N SER A 670 26.40 22.19 13.94
CA SER A 670 26.14 22.62 12.57
C SER A 670 26.52 24.07 12.38
N SER A 671 27.16 24.41 11.27
CA SER A 671 27.60 25.79 11.01
C SER A 671 27.63 26.18 9.54
N ILE A 672 27.25 27.42 9.25
CA ILE A 672 27.44 28.03 7.93
C ILE A 672 28.63 28.98 7.97
N GLN A 673 29.60 28.76 7.09
CA GLN A 673 30.86 29.51 7.07
C GLN A 673 31.18 30.06 5.68
N ALA A 674 31.75 31.26 5.63
CA ALA A 674 32.26 31.86 4.40
C ALA A 674 33.69 31.38 4.11
N ARG A 675 33.95 30.77 2.95
CA ARG A 675 35.31 30.37 2.53
C ARG A 675 35.90 31.26 1.44
N SER A 676 35.09 31.58 0.44
CA SER A 676 35.51 32.24 -0.80
C SER A 676 34.45 33.24 -1.28
N VAL A 677 34.09 34.19 -0.40
CA VAL A 677 33.21 35.32 -0.78
C VAL A 677 33.95 36.30 -1.70
N GLY A 678 33.25 36.82 -2.70
CA GLY A 678 33.87 37.63 -3.77
C GLY A 678 34.54 38.91 -3.27
N ALA A 679 35.63 39.33 -3.93
CA ALA A 679 36.46 40.47 -3.51
C ALA A 679 35.70 41.82 -3.37
N GLY A 680 34.50 41.95 -3.94
CA GLY A 680 33.63 43.13 -3.83
C GLY A 680 32.64 43.12 -2.66
N SER A 681 32.57 42.07 -1.82
CA SER A 681 31.56 41.93 -0.76
C SER A 681 32.02 42.40 0.64
N GLY A 682 33.24 42.93 0.76
CA GLY A 682 33.80 43.35 2.06
C GLY A 682 34.04 42.20 3.05
N GLY A 683 34.05 40.95 2.58
CA GLY A 683 34.27 39.76 3.43
C GLY A 683 32.99 39.15 4.02
N PHE A 684 31.82 39.67 3.68
CA PHE A 684 30.52 39.14 4.10
C PHE A 684 29.80 38.39 2.96
N SER A 685 28.92 37.47 3.33
CA SER A 685 28.10 36.67 2.42
C SER A 685 26.74 37.30 2.10
N ARG A 686 25.92 36.58 1.32
CA ARG A 686 24.46 36.77 1.27
C ARG A 686 23.81 36.50 2.64
N LEU A 687 22.57 36.95 2.84
CA LEU A 687 21.75 36.53 3.98
C LEU A 687 21.57 35.01 3.96
N VAL A 688 21.77 34.39 5.12
CA VAL A 688 21.57 32.96 5.35
C VAL A 688 20.98 32.75 6.74
N CYS A 689 20.25 31.65 6.89
CA CYS A 689 19.69 31.19 8.16
C CYS A 689 20.01 29.70 8.28
N LEU A 690 20.63 29.27 9.37
CA LEU A 690 20.82 27.84 9.62
C LEU A 690 19.54 27.30 10.27
N ARG A 691 18.91 26.35 9.59
CA ARG A 691 17.69 25.71 10.08
C ARG A 691 17.92 24.23 10.23
N VAL A 692 17.82 23.74 11.45
CA VAL A 692 17.85 22.33 11.81
C VAL A 692 16.43 21.81 11.78
N HIS A 693 16.17 20.79 10.95
CA HIS A 693 14.84 20.29 10.63
C HIS A 693 14.75 18.77 10.82
N PRO A 694 14.62 18.30 12.07
CA PRO A 694 14.40 16.90 12.37
C PRO A 694 12.91 16.57 12.33
N THR A 695 12.58 15.49 11.62
CA THR A 695 11.24 14.91 11.60
C THR A 695 11.26 13.57 12.34
N PHE A 696 10.53 13.49 13.45
CA PHE A 696 10.46 12.32 14.32
C PHE A 696 9.21 11.50 14.02
N THR A 697 9.37 10.17 14.00
CA THR A 697 8.27 9.22 13.78
C THR A 697 7.55 8.94 15.09
N LEU A 698 6.22 8.96 15.07
CA LEU A 698 5.39 8.75 16.26
C LEU A 698 4.82 7.34 16.28
N LEU A 699 5.18 6.56 17.30
CA LEU A 699 4.59 5.24 17.53
C LEU A 699 3.16 5.33 18.06
N HIS A 700 2.89 6.30 18.94
CA HIS A 700 1.58 6.54 19.55
C HIS A 700 1.13 7.98 19.30
N PRO A 701 0.76 8.35 18.06
CA PRO A 701 0.56 9.74 17.68
C PRO A 701 -0.49 10.48 18.51
N THR A 702 -1.46 9.80 19.14
CA THR A 702 -2.48 10.42 20.01
C THR A 702 -2.03 10.62 21.45
N GLU A 703 -0.94 10.00 21.88
CA GLU A 703 -0.44 10.00 23.27
C GLU A 703 0.91 10.72 23.40
N VAL A 704 1.30 11.48 22.38
CA VAL A 704 2.57 12.18 22.32
C VAL A 704 2.37 13.69 22.48
N VAL A 705 3.25 14.35 23.22
CA VAL A 705 3.26 15.82 23.37
C VAL A 705 4.67 16.39 23.27
N VAL A 706 4.79 17.63 22.81
CA VAL A 706 6.03 18.41 22.94
C VAL A 706 5.94 19.29 24.19
N ALA A 707 6.91 19.18 25.09
CA ALA A 707 6.91 19.90 26.36
C ALA A 707 8.21 20.68 26.59
N PHE A 708 8.12 21.88 27.18
CA PHE A 708 9.28 22.69 27.57
C PHE A 708 8.97 23.80 28.57
N THR A 709 10.01 24.43 29.13
CA THR A 709 9.91 25.70 29.85
C THR A 709 10.48 26.82 28.99
N ALA A 710 9.68 27.85 28.72
CA ALA A 710 10.06 28.99 27.91
C ALA A 710 11.03 29.93 28.67
N ILE A 711 11.73 30.81 27.94
CA ILE A 711 12.66 31.80 28.53
C ILE A 711 11.97 32.70 29.56
N ASN A 712 10.70 33.06 29.34
CA ASN A 712 9.90 33.82 30.33
C ASN A 712 9.44 33.01 31.56
N GLY A 713 9.79 31.71 31.64
CA GLY A 713 9.43 30.81 32.72
C GLY A 713 8.07 30.11 32.58
N SER A 714 7.31 30.37 31.51
CA SER A 714 6.06 29.64 31.24
C SER A 714 6.32 28.19 30.82
N LYS A 715 5.50 27.25 31.32
CA LYS A 715 5.54 25.84 30.88
C LYS A 715 4.61 25.65 29.70
N GLN A 716 5.09 25.00 28.66
CA GLN A 716 4.36 24.69 27.44
C GLN A 716 4.22 23.18 27.30
N GLU A 717 3.02 22.73 26.90
CA GLU A 717 2.73 21.35 26.49
C GLU A 717 1.85 21.41 25.24
N ILE A 718 2.32 20.85 24.14
CA ILE A 718 1.73 20.98 22.82
C ILE A 718 1.31 19.60 22.34
N SER A 719 0.04 19.47 21.96
CA SER A 719 -0.55 18.23 21.44
C SER A 719 -0.76 18.27 19.92
N PRO A 720 -0.88 17.10 19.25
CA PRO A 720 -0.98 16.94 17.79
C PRO A 720 -2.09 17.74 17.08
N GLU A 721 -3.13 18.14 17.79
CA GLU A 721 -4.26 18.91 17.22
C GLU A 721 -3.92 20.36 16.86
N SER A 722 -2.68 20.81 17.09
CA SER A 722 -2.33 22.24 17.10
C SER A 722 -1.75 22.81 15.80
N GLY A 723 -1.64 22.03 14.72
CA GLY A 723 -1.05 22.50 13.46
C GLY A 723 0.40 22.97 13.61
N GLU A 724 0.83 23.93 12.78
CA GLU A 724 2.15 24.57 12.88
C GLU A 724 2.16 25.64 13.97
N ILE A 725 3.14 25.58 14.88
CA ILE A 725 3.34 26.57 15.95
C ILE A 725 4.76 27.10 15.91
N ILE A 726 4.89 28.41 15.94
CA ILE A 726 6.16 29.13 15.95
C ILE A 726 6.39 29.79 17.30
N PHE A 727 7.59 29.59 17.86
CA PHE A 727 8.05 30.23 19.09
C PHE A 727 9.19 31.20 18.80
N GLU A 728 9.02 32.46 19.19
CA GLU A 728 9.99 33.56 19.04
C GLU A 728 10.13 34.35 20.35
N GLY A 729 11.20 35.14 20.47
CA GLY A 729 11.44 35.97 21.67
C GLY A 729 11.52 35.14 22.95
N ASP A 730 10.86 35.60 24.02
CA ASP A 730 10.89 34.93 25.34
C ASP A 730 9.92 33.73 25.45
N LEU A 731 9.17 33.42 24.38
CA LEU A 731 8.29 32.24 24.31
C LEU A 731 9.04 30.98 23.84
N ARG A 732 10.28 31.13 23.37
CA ARG A 732 11.13 30.01 22.95
C ARG A 732 11.51 29.11 24.13
N PRO A 733 11.77 27.81 23.89
CA PRO A 733 12.35 26.95 24.91
C PRO A 733 13.65 27.54 25.47
N ASN A 734 13.81 27.48 26.79
CA ASN A 734 15.01 27.96 27.48
C ASN A 734 16.14 26.92 27.40
N GLY A 735 16.58 26.63 26.17
CA GLY A 735 17.68 25.70 25.86
C GLY A 735 17.34 24.21 26.02
N GLU A 736 16.09 23.85 26.34
CA GLU A 736 15.64 22.45 26.40
C GLU A 736 14.16 22.33 26.01
N TRP A 737 13.85 21.36 25.17
CA TRP A 737 12.50 20.86 24.90
C TRP A 737 12.52 19.35 24.70
N MET A 738 11.37 18.69 24.87
CA MET A 738 11.28 17.23 24.79
C MET A 738 10.02 16.77 24.07
N LEU A 739 10.18 15.70 23.29
CA LEU A 739 9.08 14.92 22.74
C LEU A 739 8.76 13.78 23.70
N VAL A 740 7.56 13.78 24.27
CA VAL A 740 7.13 12.85 25.31
C VAL A 740 6.14 11.87 24.75
N ASP A 741 6.47 10.57 24.76
CA ASP A 741 5.51 9.50 24.50
C ASP A 741 4.97 8.98 25.84
N LYS A 742 3.73 9.36 26.16
CA LYS A 742 3.06 9.00 27.42
C LYS A 742 2.69 7.51 27.47
N CYS A 743 2.57 6.85 26.32
CA CYS A 743 2.18 5.44 26.26
C CYS A 743 3.31 4.53 26.74
N VAL A 744 4.55 4.81 26.33
CA VAL A 744 5.73 4.01 26.73
C VAL A 744 6.52 4.59 27.89
N GLY A 745 6.21 5.82 28.33
CA GLY A 745 6.93 6.46 29.43
C GLY A 745 8.36 6.85 29.05
N LEU A 746 8.56 7.29 27.80
CA LEU A 746 9.86 7.72 27.29
C LEU A 746 9.77 9.13 26.70
N SER A 747 10.88 9.86 26.79
CA SER A 747 11.00 11.17 26.17
C SER A 747 12.34 11.35 25.47
N LEU A 748 12.28 11.88 24.25
CA LEU A 748 13.45 12.36 23.52
C LEU A 748 13.68 13.83 23.89
N VAL A 749 14.74 14.10 24.66
CA VAL A 749 15.10 15.44 25.10
C VAL A 749 16.10 16.04 24.13
N ASN A 750 15.83 17.24 23.65
CA ASN A 750 16.75 18.04 22.86
C ASN A 750 17.21 19.28 23.65
N ARG A 751 18.53 19.41 23.85
CA ARG A 751 19.16 20.57 24.51
C ARG A 751 19.98 21.37 23.52
N PHE A 752 19.93 22.69 23.58
CA PHE A 752 20.62 23.58 22.64
C PHE A 752 21.00 24.90 23.30
N ASP A 753 21.94 25.65 22.71
CA ASP A 753 22.25 27.01 23.17
C ASP A 753 21.14 27.98 22.75
N PRO A 754 20.39 28.59 23.70
CA PRO A 754 19.30 29.51 23.35
C PRO A 754 19.77 30.82 22.71
N SER A 755 21.08 31.13 22.76
CA SER A 755 21.68 32.28 22.09
C SER A 755 21.98 32.04 20.60
N GLU A 756 22.09 30.78 20.18
CA GLU A 756 22.32 30.38 18.78
C GLU A 756 21.01 30.23 17.98
N VAL A 757 19.91 30.00 18.70
CA VAL A 757 18.57 29.84 18.14
C VAL A 757 17.82 31.16 18.25
N SER A 758 17.16 31.62 17.18
CA SER A 758 16.29 32.80 17.17
C SER A 758 14.80 32.43 17.13
N LYS A 759 14.48 31.22 16.67
CA LYS A 759 13.12 30.71 16.48
C LYS A 759 13.08 29.18 16.62
N CYS A 760 11.99 28.67 17.19
CA CYS A 760 11.67 27.23 17.20
C CYS A 760 10.32 27.01 16.52
N LEU A 761 10.16 25.86 15.86
CA LEU A 761 8.92 25.50 15.17
C LEU A 761 8.51 24.08 15.52
N VAL A 762 7.22 23.86 15.75
CA VAL A 762 6.63 22.52 15.89
C VAL A 762 5.56 22.35 14.81
N HIS A 763 5.67 21.30 14.01
CA HIS A 763 4.67 20.96 12.99
C HIS A 763 4.29 19.49 13.11
N TRP A 764 2.99 19.22 13.26
CA TRP A 764 2.46 17.87 13.40
C TRP A 764 1.94 17.35 12.05
N GLY A 765 2.45 16.20 11.60
CA GLY A 765 1.94 15.48 10.45
C GLY A 765 1.11 14.25 10.84
N THR A 766 0.78 13.41 9.85
CA THR A 766 0.00 12.19 10.08
C THR A 766 0.93 11.07 10.54
N GLY A 767 1.25 11.03 11.84
CA GLY A 767 2.16 10.04 12.42
C GLY A 767 3.62 10.49 12.57
N ASP A 768 3.90 11.77 12.36
CA ASP A 768 5.21 12.37 12.59
C ASP A 768 5.10 13.76 13.24
N VAL A 769 6.21 14.24 13.78
CA VAL A 769 6.36 15.60 14.30
C VAL A 769 7.69 16.19 13.90
N ASN A 770 7.66 17.41 13.42
CA ASN A 770 8.84 18.17 13.06
C ASN A 770 9.12 19.21 14.15
N MET A 771 10.36 19.26 14.63
CA MET A 771 10.78 20.10 15.77
C MET A 771 12.03 20.90 15.40
N GLU A 772 11.84 22.09 14.80
CA GLU A 772 12.93 22.83 14.20
C GLU A 772 13.60 23.84 15.11
N LEU A 773 14.90 24.05 14.88
CA LEU A 773 15.70 25.14 15.45
C LEU A 773 16.20 26.04 14.32
N TRP A 774 15.97 27.34 14.44
CA TRP A 774 16.37 28.33 13.44
C TRP A 774 17.34 29.32 14.05
N SER A 775 18.44 29.62 13.37
CA SER A 775 19.32 30.72 13.74
C SER A 775 18.68 32.07 13.40
N GLU A 776 19.32 33.18 13.77
CA GLU A 776 19.02 34.47 13.14
C GLU A 776 19.35 34.43 11.62
N GLU A 777 18.66 35.23 10.82
CA GLU A 777 18.99 35.43 9.41
C GLU A 777 19.95 36.62 9.27
N ARG A 778 21.20 36.36 8.88
CA ARG A 778 22.20 37.41 8.70
C ARG A 778 23.31 37.02 7.72
N PRO A 779 24.15 37.98 7.27
CA PRO A 779 25.38 37.66 6.56
C PRO A 779 26.39 36.97 7.49
N VAL A 780 27.20 36.06 6.93
CA VAL A 780 28.32 35.41 7.64
C VAL A 780 29.66 35.85 7.04
N SER A 781 30.70 35.85 7.87
CA SER A 781 32.10 35.99 7.46
C SER A 781 32.93 34.82 7.98
N LYS A 782 34.23 34.77 7.62
CA LYS A 782 35.16 33.78 8.19
C LYS A 782 35.24 33.85 9.71
N ASP A 783 35.13 35.05 10.26
CA ASP A 783 35.28 35.31 11.70
C ASP A 783 33.94 35.22 12.46
N THR A 784 32.80 35.25 11.74
CA THR A 784 31.45 35.28 12.33
C THR A 784 30.51 34.26 11.69
N PRO A 785 30.80 32.94 11.81
CA PRO A 785 29.91 31.90 11.30
C PRO A 785 28.55 31.93 12.03
N ILE A 786 27.53 31.35 11.42
CA ILE A 786 26.30 30.96 12.13
C ILE A 786 26.49 29.53 12.63
N ARG A 787 26.05 29.24 13.84
CA ARG A 787 26.15 27.91 14.46
C ARG A 787 24.84 27.56 15.17
N ILE A 788 24.54 26.27 15.19
CA ILE A 788 23.57 25.65 16.11
C ILE A 788 24.24 24.39 16.64
N CYS A 789 24.50 24.36 17.94
CA CYS A 789 24.93 23.21 18.72
C CYS A 789 23.73 22.67 19.51
N HIS A 790 23.46 21.38 19.35
CA HIS A 790 22.43 20.73 20.15
C HIS A 790 22.74 19.25 20.45
N GLN A 791 21.97 18.69 21.38
CA GLN A 791 22.18 17.35 21.91
C GLN A 791 20.86 16.61 22.05
N TYR A 792 20.87 15.30 21.83
CA TYR A 792 19.74 14.40 22.08
C TYR A 792 20.06 13.38 23.17
N GLU A 793 19.10 13.14 24.07
CA GLU A 793 19.17 12.14 25.13
C GLU A 793 17.77 11.53 25.33
N VAL A 794 17.67 10.22 25.51
CA VAL A 794 16.40 9.56 25.90
C VAL A 794 16.32 9.47 27.41
N ARG A 795 15.17 9.89 27.99
CA ARG A 795 14.88 9.79 29.42
C ARG A 795 13.59 9.01 29.66
N GLN A 796 13.53 8.28 30.77
CA GLN A 796 12.27 7.76 31.29
C GLN A 796 11.46 8.89 31.92
N THR A 797 10.17 8.96 31.60
CA THR A 797 9.25 9.85 32.29
C THR A 797 8.71 9.17 33.55
N ASN A 798 8.89 9.84 34.69
CA ASN A 798 8.28 9.45 35.97
C ASN A 798 6.85 9.97 36.07
#